data_AF-A0A504Z1R7-F1
#
_entry.id   AF-A0A504Z1R7-F1
#
_cell.length_a   1.000
_cell.length_b   1.000
_cell.length_c   1.000
_cell.angle_alpha   90.00
_cell.angle_beta   90.00
_cell.angle_gamma   90.00
#
_symmetry.space_group_name_H-M   'P 1'
#
loop_
_entity.id
_entity.type
_entity.pdbx_description
1 polymer ?
#
loop_
_entity_poly.entity_id
_entity_poly.type
_entity_poly.pdbx_seq_one_letter_code
_entity_poly.pdbx_strand_id
1 'polypeptide(L)'
;MRECISLHIGQSGVQVGNACWELYSLEHGIQPDGHMPSDKTIGGGDDSFQTFFSETGAGKHVPRAVLVDLEPTVVDEVRTGTYRQLFHPEQLITGKEDAANNYARGHYTIGKEMVDLVLDRIRKLADQCTGLQGFLIFHSFGGGTGSGFTSLLMERVSVDYGKKSKLEFSVYPAPQISTCVVEPYNAILNTHTTLELSDAAFMTDNEAIYDVCRQISCQRYLRGEKRSDATVTYFCLIKIPREYIKPKRIMECLCVHIGQARVQMGNAFWELLCLEQHIKPNGKAQNDVFYSKQEENVDTFFSETQNGKFIPRSVTTDLEPNVVDEVRTGSYRALFHPRQMISGQEDAASNFARGHYSVGVEFLDIVLNRIRLCVDDCASLQGFFIFYSFGGGTGSDFVSLLMEGLCVDYGKKAKVEFAVVPSPGIVSAIVEPYNAVLNTFATLELSDCTFVFENEALYDICRRCLHMESPSLVNVNRLIGQVVSSVTAAMRFQACLNMDIAEFQTNLIPYPRIHYPLVSCGPLASVDYLFKEKLSTVPITTAAFERKTQMLGCETRYGKYMGCCFLYRGDVTGSDVYQAIDIIKRKHLLRFVDWVPTGFKVGITLQPPTVVPGADLVKTKRAVCLLASTTSIAEAWNRLNGKFDLMYAKRAFMHWFVNEGMDENEFADAREFLSSLKSDYYEIGRDTVEMIAGDFLTTTV
;
A
#
# COMPACT_ATOMS: atom_id res chain seq x y z
N MET A 1 17.45 35.15 28.49
CA MET A 1 17.66 34.65 27.11
C MET A 1 16.29 34.43 26.48
N ARG A 2 16.13 34.64 25.17
CA ARG A 2 14.88 34.32 24.47
C ARG A 2 15.12 32.99 23.77
N GLU A 3 14.50 31.92 24.24
CA GLU A 3 14.73 30.56 23.72
C GLU A 3 13.48 30.03 23.01
N CYS A 4 13.64 29.28 21.93
CA CYS A 4 12.55 28.68 21.18
C CYS A 4 12.77 27.17 21.04
N ILE A 5 11.68 26.40 20.98
CA ILE A 5 11.73 24.96 20.71
C ILE A 5 11.13 24.69 19.34
N SER A 6 11.85 23.98 18.47
CA SER A 6 11.36 23.57 17.16
C SER A 6 10.76 22.17 17.23
N LEU A 7 9.50 22.02 16.80
CA LEU A 7 8.80 20.75 16.69
C LEU A 7 8.68 20.41 15.20
N HIS A 8 9.32 19.33 14.76
CA HIS A 8 9.30 18.87 13.37
C HIS A 8 8.49 17.58 13.28
N ILE A 9 7.32 17.64 12.66
CA ILE A 9 6.30 16.58 12.78
C ILE A 9 5.95 16.01 11.40
N GLY A 10 6.04 14.69 11.29
CA GLY A 10 5.80 13.93 10.07
C GLY A 10 6.87 14.11 9.00
N GLN A 11 6.79 13.31 7.94
CA GLN A 11 7.74 13.29 6.82
C GLN A 11 8.17 14.68 6.36
N SER A 12 7.21 15.54 6.01
CA SER A 12 7.49 16.90 5.53
C SER A 12 8.16 17.76 6.62
N GLY A 13 7.66 17.74 7.85
CA GLY A 13 8.21 18.54 8.94
C GLY A 13 9.65 18.16 9.29
N VAL A 14 9.95 16.86 9.32
CA VAL A 14 11.29 16.30 9.59
C VAL A 14 12.27 16.63 8.46
N GLN A 15 11.86 16.48 7.21
CA GLN A 15 12.71 16.79 6.05
C GLN A 15 13.03 18.29 5.96
N VAL A 16 12.04 19.16 6.20
CA VAL A 16 12.28 20.61 6.33
C VAL A 16 13.22 20.88 7.49
N GLY A 17 13.01 20.21 8.63
CA GLY A 17 13.88 20.32 9.80
C GLY A 17 15.35 20.01 9.50
N ASN A 18 15.61 18.91 8.78
CA ASN A 18 16.98 18.53 8.42
C ASN A 18 17.68 19.63 7.61
N ALA A 19 16.99 20.22 6.62
CA ALA A 19 17.51 21.33 5.83
C ALA A 19 17.69 22.62 6.66
N CYS A 20 16.74 22.92 7.56
CA CYS A 20 16.83 24.08 8.45
C CYS A 20 18.04 23.98 9.41
N TRP A 21 18.26 22.81 10.02
CA TRP A 21 19.35 22.61 10.97
C TRP A 21 20.72 22.55 10.31
N GLU A 22 20.81 22.06 9.06
CA GLU A 22 22.01 22.21 8.24
C GLU A 22 22.37 23.70 8.05
N LEU A 23 21.40 24.52 7.65
CA LEU A 23 21.61 25.96 7.48
C LEU A 23 21.96 26.67 8.79
N TYR A 24 21.24 26.42 9.88
CA TYR A 24 21.56 27.02 11.19
C TYR A 24 22.97 26.64 11.66
N SER A 25 23.39 25.39 11.43
CA SER A 25 24.74 24.95 11.77
C SER A 25 25.80 25.69 10.94
N LEU A 26 25.57 25.85 9.63
CA LEU A 26 26.47 26.57 8.73
C LEU A 26 26.56 28.07 9.07
N GLU A 27 25.43 28.73 9.34
CA GLU A 27 25.34 30.14 9.70
C GLU A 27 26.14 30.45 10.97
N HIS A 28 26.05 29.58 11.97
CA HIS A 28 26.75 29.75 13.25
C HIS A 28 28.14 29.08 13.28
N GLY A 29 28.55 28.39 12.21
CA GLY A 29 29.82 27.68 12.13
C GLY A 29 29.95 26.50 13.10
N ILE A 30 28.82 25.88 13.46
CA ILE A 30 28.74 24.66 14.25
C ILE A 30 28.94 23.47 13.31
N GLN A 31 29.86 22.58 13.65
CA GLN A 31 30.13 21.37 12.87
C GLN A 31 29.00 20.35 13.04
N PRO A 32 28.86 19.37 12.13
CA PRO A 32 27.80 18.35 12.21
C PRO A 32 27.78 17.50 13.49
N ASP A 33 28.87 17.52 14.27
CA ASP A 33 28.98 16.86 15.57
C ASP A 33 28.59 17.76 16.77
N GLY A 34 28.25 19.02 16.50
CA GLY A 34 27.85 20.02 17.49
C GLY A 34 29.00 20.83 18.08
N HIS A 35 30.25 20.65 17.63
CA HIS A 35 31.39 21.44 18.12
C HIS A 35 31.69 22.65 17.22
N MET A 36 32.20 23.73 17.82
CA MET A 36 32.75 24.85 17.05
C MET A 36 34.27 24.66 16.84
N PRO A 37 34.83 25.06 15.69
CA PRO A 37 36.28 25.06 15.46
C PRO A 37 37.03 25.93 16.48
N SER A 38 38.17 25.46 16.95
CA SER A 38 38.98 26.06 18.03
C SER A 38 39.42 27.51 17.81
N ASP A 39 39.46 27.99 16.58
CA ASP A 39 39.84 29.38 16.24
C ASP A 39 38.68 30.40 16.35
N LYS A 40 37.47 29.94 16.70
CA LYS A 40 36.33 30.81 17.07
C LYS A 40 36.07 30.81 18.58
N THR A 41 37.12 30.78 19.39
CA THR A 41 36.98 30.97 20.85
C THR A 41 36.28 32.29 21.16
N ILE A 42 35.05 32.18 21.68
CA ILE A 42 34.52 32.90 22.84
C ILE A 42 34.84 34.40 22.84
N GLY A 43 33.83 35.22 22.53
CA GLY A 43 33.79 36.61 22.97
C GLY A 43 33.83 37.72 21.91
N GLY A 44 33.43 37.45 20.67
CA GLY A 44 33.50 38.45 19.61
C GLY A 44 32.45 38.33 18.50
N GLY A 45 31.16 38.36 18.85
CA GLY A 45 30.09 38.67 17.88
C GLY A 45 28.89 37.72 17.92
N ASP A 46 27.94 38.04 18.81
CA ASP A 46 26.55 37.57 18.86
C ASP A 46 26.31 36.11 19.35
N ASP A 47 26.01 35.97 20.65
CA ASP A 47 25.53 34.71 21.28
C ASP A 47 24.10 34.32 20.80
N SER A 48 23.67 34.78 19.62
CA SER A 48 22.33 34.60 19.09
C SER A 48 21.96 33.13 18.84
N PHE A 49 22.96 32.26 18.62
CA PHE A 49 22.77 30.81 18.49
C PHE A 49 22.15 30.16 19.73
N GLN A 50 22.34 30.73 20.93
CA GLN A 50 21.77 30.20 22.18
C GLN A 50 20.23 30.22 22.21
N THR A 51 19.61 30.98 21.30
CA THR A 51 18.16 30.97 21.05
C THR A 51 17.66 29.58 20.63
N PHE A 52 18.44 28.90 19.79
CA PHE A 52 18.08 27.63 19.14
C PHE A 52 18.89 26.43 19.63
N PHE A 53 20.09 26.67 20.17
CA PHE A 53 20.98 25.64 20.69
C PHE A 53 21.05 25.68 22.22
N SER A 54 21.29 24.51 22.79
CA SER A 54 21.68 24.33 24.20
C SER A 54 23.14 23.88 24.24
N GLU A 55 23.94 24.50 25.10
CA GLU A 55 25.34 24.11 25.29
C GLU A 55 25.44 23.10 26.43
N THR A 56 26.07 21.96 26.16
CA THR A 56 26.38 20.95 27.18
C THR A 56 27.66 21.32 27.92
N GLY A 57 27.87 20.80 29.13
CA GLY A 57 29.10 21.04 29.91
C GLY A 57 30.40 20.58 29.23
N ALA A 58 30.31 19.82 28.12
CA ALA A 58 31.44 19.41 27.29
C ALA A 58 31.72 20.35 26.10
N GLY A 59 31.01 21.49 25.99
CA GLY A 59 31.16 22.47 24.89
C GLY A 59 30.46 22.08 23.58
N LYS A 60 29.63 21.02 23.60
CA LYS A 60 28.81 20.60 22.47
C LYS A 60 27.49 21.35 22.45
N HIS A 61 27.12 21.87 21.28
CA HIS A 61 25.87 22.58 21.01
C HIS A 61 24.83 21.61 20.44
N VAL A 62 23.72 21.44 21.16
CA VAL A 62 22.62 20.53 20.80
C VAL A 62 21.37 21.35 20.48
N PRO A 63 20.71 21.12 19.34
CA PRO A 63 19.45 21.78 18.97
C PRO A 63 18.36 21.66 20.04
N ARG A 64 17.58 22.72 20.25
CA ARG A 64 16.32 22.69 21.00
C ARG A 64 15.19 22.24 20.09
N ALA A 65 15.28 21.00 19.60
CA ALA A 65 14.34 20.45 18.64
C ALA A 65 13.77 19.12 19.12
N VAL A 66 12.54 18.81 18.69
CA VAL A 66 11.98 17.47 18.73
C VAL A 66 11.54 17.10 17.31
N LEU A 67 12.04 15.98 16.80
CA LEU A 67 11.68 15.42 15.51
C LEU A 67 10.82 14.20 15.77
N VAL A 68 9.60 14.18 15.23
CA VAL A 68 8.62 13.12 15.46
C VAL A 68 8.02 12.64 14.16
N ASP A 69 7.97 11.34 13.98
CA ASP A 69 7.08 10.70 13.01
C ASP A 69 6.45 9.43 13.63
N LEU A 70 5.22 9.10 13.23
CA LEU A 70 4.56 7.86 13.65
C LEU A 70 5.17 6.64 12.95
N GLU A 71 5.86 6.84 11.83
CA GLU A 71 6.70 5.83 11.20
C GLU A 71 8.21 6.14 11.33
N PRO A 72 9.10 5.14 11.28
CA PRO A 72 10.52 5.35 11.55
C PRO A 72 11.30 6.02 10.41
N THR A 73 10.81 5.98 9.16
CA THR A 73 11.57 6.24 7.94
C THR A 73 12.40 7.53 7.98
N VAL A 74 11.76 8.69 8.12
CA VAL A 74 12.45 10.00 8.01
C VAL A 74 13.28 10.37 9.23
N VAL A 75 12.91 9.93 10.42
CA VAL A 75 13.67 10.24 11.64
C VAL A 75 14.92 9.36 11.71
N ASP A 76 14.86 8.13 11.21
CA ASP A 76 16.02 7.25 11.09
C ASP A 76 17.05 7.77 10.07
N GLU A 77 16.62 8.47 9.03
CA GLU A 77 17.53 9.21 8.14
C GLU A 77 18.36 10.23 8.93
N VAL A 78 17.75 10.94 9.89
CA VAL A 78 18.49 11.87 10.76
C VAL A 78 19.42 11.12 11.72
N ARG A 79 18.99 9.97 12.28
CA ARG A 79 19.82 9.13 13.16
C ARG A 79 21.04 8.54 12.47
N THR A 80 21.03 8.42 11.14
CA THR A 80 22.11 7.79 10.36
C THR A 80 22.87 8.74 9.45
N GLY A 81 22.32 9.93 9.21
CA GLY A 81 22.88 10.94 8.33
C GLY A 81 24.07 11.70 8.92
N THR A 82 24.53 12.70 8.16
CA THR A 82 25.70 13.53 8.50
C THR A 82 25.58 14.19 9.88
N TYR A 83 24.39 14.65 10.23
CA TYR A 83 24.08 15.36 11.49
C TYR A 83 23.60 14.42 12.62
N ARG A 84 23.82 13.10 12.51
CA ARG A 84 23.42 12.13 13.54
C ARG A 84 23.94 12.42 14.95
N GLN A 85 25.08 13.11 15.04
CA GLN A 85 25.70 13.47 16.31
C GLN A 85 25.20 14.82 16.83
N LEU A 86 24.53 15.64 16.01
CA LEU A 86 24.04 16.96 16.41
C LEU A 86 22.90 16.84 17.43
N PHE A 87 21.93 15.96 17.16
CA PHE A 87 20.72 15.80 17.97
C PHE A 87 20.92 14.84 19.14
N HIS A 88 20.21 15.08 20.24
CA HIS A 88 20.14 14.11 21.33
C HIS A 88 19.20 12.94 20.94
N PRO A 89 19.53 11.66 21.22
CA PRO A 89 18.70 10.53 20.82
C PRO A 89 17.25 10.62 21.31
N GLU A 90 17.01 11.20 22.49
CA GLU A 90 15.66 11.38 23.04
C GLU A 90 14.83 12.47 22.33
N GLN A 91 15.44 13.29 21.48
CA GLN A 91 14.75 14.28 20.64
C GLN A 91 14.24 13.68 19.34
N LEU A 92 14.70 12.48 18.99
CA LEU A 92 14.33 11.78 17.76
C LEU A 92 13.31 10.69 18.13
N ILE A 93 12.03 10.93 17.89
CA ILE A 93 10.92 10.08 18.33
C ILE A 93 10.27 9.43 17.12
N THR A 94 10.08 8.12 17.18
CA THR A 94 9.49 7.31 16.10
C THR A 94 8.43 6.39 16.66
N GLY A 95 7.25 6.38 16.03
CA GLY A 95 6.19 5.42 16.32
C GLY A 95 6.45 4.04 15.73
N LYS A 96 5.44 3.18 15.89
CA LYS A 96 5.49 1.76 15.50
C LYS A 96 4.67 1.43 14.26
N GLU A 97 3.73 2.30 13.91
CA GLU A 97 2.72 2.12 12.86
C GLU A 97 2.54 3.45 12.13
N ASP A 98 2.32 3.40 10.81
CA ASP A 98 2.03 4.60 10.03
C ASP A 98 0.55 5.03 10.17
N ALA A 99 0.30 6.33 10.00
CA ALA A 99 -1.02 6.91 9.87
C ALA A 99 -1.66 6.69 8.49
N ALA A 100 -0.95 6.11 7.50
CA ALA A 100 -1.45 5.77 6.16
C ALA A 100 -2.14 6.94 5.44
N ASN A 101 -1.57 8.14 5.58
CA ASN A 101 -2.14 9.40 5.09
C ASN A 101 -3.55 9.72 5.60
N ASN A 102 -3.96 9.20 6.77
CA ASN A 102 -5.29 9.43 7.35
C ASN A 102 -5.21 10.26 8.65
N TYR A 103 -5.88 11.42 8.66
CA TYR A 103 -5.95 12.32 9.83
C TYR A 103 -6.44 11.60 11.09
N ALA A 104 -7.50 10.80 10.99
CA ALA A 104 -8.10 10.14 12.15
C ALA A 104 -7.16 9.11 12.78
N ARG A 105 -6.33 8.42 11.97
CA ARG A 105 -5.28 7.55 12.51
C ARG A 105 -4.21 8.35 13.25
N GLY A 106 -3.80 9.49 12.71
CA GLY A 106 -2.86 10.40 13.34
C GLY A 106 -3.40 11.04 14.63
N HIS A 107 -4.69 11.37 14.70
CA HIS A 107 -5.29 12.09 15.83
C HIS A 107 -5.87 11.15 16.90
N TYR A 108 -6.72 10.18 16.51
CA TYR A 108 -7.55 9.44 17.45
C TYR A 108 -7.00 8.06 17.85
N THR A 109 -6.14 7.47 17.02
CA THR A 109 -5.60 6.12 17.27
C THR A 109 -4.09 6.13 17.50
N ILE A 110 -3.28 6.00 16.45
CA ILE A 110 -1.83 5.80 16.55
C ILE A 110 -1.14 6.98 17.25
N GLY A 111 -1.50 8.21 16.88
CA GLY A 111 -0.90 9.38 17.52
C GLY A 111 -1.31 9.56 18.99
N LYS A 112 -2.49 9.06 19.38
CA LYS A 112 -2.93 9.08 20.78
C LYS A 112 -2.05 8.20 21.68
N GLU A 113 -1.50 7.11 21.14
CA GLU A 113 -0.54 6.26 21.86
C GLU A 113 0.84 6.93 22.02
N MET A 114 1.19 7.84 21.09
CA MET A 114 2.51 8.49 21.03
C MET A 114 2.57 9.85 21.72
N VAL A 115 1.43 10.54 21.89
CA VAL A 115 1.39 11.94 22.33
C VAL A 115 2.03 12.15 23.69
N ASP A 116 1.80 11.24 24.65
CA ASP A 116 2.33 11.37 26.02
C ASP A 116 3.86 11.29 26.05
N LEU A 117 4.44 10.41 25.23
CA LEU A 117 5.89 10.30 25.07
C LEU A 117 6.49 11.58 24.50
N VAL A 118 5.85 12.16 23.47
CA VAL A 118 6.33 13.41 22.84
C VAL A 118 6.21 14.58 23.80
N LEU A 119 5.10 14.69 24.53
CA LEU A 119 4.90 15.75 25.53
C LEU A 119 5.94 15.68 26.65
N ASP A 120 6.30 14.49 27.13
CA ASP A 120 7.37 14.31 28.12
C ASP A 120 8.72 14.87 27.62
N ARG A 121 9.05 14.65 26.34
CA ARG A 121 10.27 15.20 25.73
C ARG A 121 10.21 16.71 25.57
N ILE A 122 9.07 17.26 25.18
CA ILE A 122 8.85 18.70 25.10
C ILE A 122 9.00 19.35 26.48
N ARG A 123 8.41 18.75 27.53
CA ARG A 123 8.54 19.24 28.92
C ARG A 123 9.99 19.28 29.38
N LYS A 124 10.76 18.20 29.16
CA LYS A 124 12.19 18.16 29.50
C LYS A 124 13.00 19.26 28.80
N LEU A 125 12.72 19.57 27.54
CA LEU A 125 13.39 20.66 26.83
C LEU A 125 12.94 22.04 27.33
N ALA A 126 11.66 22.20 27.64
CA ALA A 126 11.12 23.44 28.20
C ALA A 126 11.71 23.76 29.58
N ASP A 127 11.88 22.74 30.44
CA ASP A 127 12.51 22.87 31.76
C ASP A 127 13.99 23.26 31.68
N GLN A 128 14.67 22.94 30.57
CA GLN A 128 16.04 23.34 30.29
C GLN A 128 16.15 24.77 29.73
N CYS A 129 15.03 25.42 29.41
CA CYS A 129 15.02 26.80 28.95
C CYS A 129 14.90 27.76 30.15
N THR A 130 15.76 28.77 30.20
CA THR A 130 15.68 29.88 31.16
C THR A 130 14.54 30.86 30.84
N GLY A 131 14.14 30.93 29.56
CA GLY A 131 13.19 31.92 29.05
C GLY A 131 12.51 31.50 27.75
N LEU A 132 11.82 30.34 27.76
CA LEU A 132 11.05 29.84 26.62
C LEU A 132 10.05 30.89 26.12
N GLN A 133 10.18 31.32 24.87
CA GLN A 133 9.27 32.25 24.20
C GLN A 133 8.08 31.52 23.58
N GLY A 134 8.36 30.41 22.90
CA GLY A 134 7.37 29.72 22.08
C GLY A 134 7.91 28.50 21.35
N PHE A 135 7.04 27.96 20.51
CA PHE A 135 7.25 26.78 19.69
C PHE A 135 7.21 27.16 18.21
N LEU A 136 8.16 26.65 17.44
CA LEU A 136 8.14 26.69 15.98
C LEU A 136 7.71 25.30 15.49
N ILE A 137 6.56 25.19 14.83
CA ILE A 137 5.93 23.91 14.50
C ILE A 137 6.01 23.70 12.99
N PHE A 138 6.78 22.70 12.54
CA PHE A 138 6.98 22.38 11.14
C PHE A 138 6.23 21.10 10.79
N HIS A 139 5.29 21.16 9.85
CA HIS A 139 4.44 20.03 9.48
C HIS A 139 3.80 20.19 8.09
N SER A 140 2.93 19.26 7.69
CA SER A 140 2.13 19.38 6.46
C SER A 140 0.63 19.29 6.75
N PHE A 141 -0.18 19.99 5.96
CA PHE A 141 -1.64 19.90 6.05
C PHE A 141 -2.19 18.60 5.45
N GLY A 142 -1.42 17.95 4.57
CA GLY A 142 -1.89 16.81 3.77
C GLY A 142 -1.61 15.41 4.34
N GLY A 143 -0.58 15.25 5.18
CA GLY A 143 -0.14 13.93 5.65
C GLY A 143 -0.87 13.45 6.91
N GLY A 144 -0.99 12.14 7.13
CA GLY A 144 -1.67 11.59 8.33
C GLY A 144 -1.01 11.99 9.64
N THR A 145 0.32 11.86 9.73
CA THR A 145 1.12 12.34 10.87
C THR A 145 1.18 13.87 10.91
N GLY A 146 1.54 14.50 9.79
CA GLY A 146 1.75 15.96 9.72
C GLY A 146 0.50 16.78 10.02
N SER A 147 -0.70 16.25 9.74
CA SER A 147 -1.98 16.91 10.01
C SER A 147 -2.61 16.38 11.31
N GLY A 148 -2.92 15.08 11.37
CA GLY A 148 -3.64 14.45 12.47
C GLY A 148 -2.87 14.47 13.79
N PHE A 149 -1.62 14.00 13.80
CA PHE A 149 -0.83 13.99 15.02
C PHE A 149 -0.44 15.40 15.47
N THR A 150 -0.12 16.30 14.53
CA THR A 150 0.15 17.71 14.85
C THR A 150 -1.05 18.37 15.52
N SER A 151 -2.26 18.17 14.99
CA SER A 151 -3.49 18.69 15.59
C SER A 151 -3.65 18.23 17.04
N LEU A 152 -3.53 16.93 17.30
CA LEU A 152 -3.59 16.37 18.66
C LEU A 152 -2.49 16.96 19.56
N LEU A 153 -1.25 17.04 19.07
CA LEU A 153 -0.12 17.54 19.83
C LEU A 153 -0.32 19.02 20.19
N MET A 154 -0.83 19.82 19.25
CA MET A 154 -1.11 21.24 19.47
C MET A 154 -2.16 21.46 20.55
N GLU A 155 -3.24 20.66 20.59
CA GLU A 155 -4.23 20.73 21.67
C GLU A 155 -3.56 20.57 23.03
N ARG A 156 -2.67 19.57 23.16
CA ARG A 156 -1.97 19.27 24.42
C ARG A 156 -0.91 20.31 24.77
N VAL A 157 -0.16 20.80 23.79
CA VAL A 157 0.82 21.87 23.98
C VAL A 157 0.14 23.20 24.34
N SER A 158 -1.07 23.45 23.85
CA SER A 158 -1.86 24.62 24.23
C SER A 158 -2.41 24.52 25.66
N VAL A 159 -2.76 23.33 26.12
CA VAL A 159 -3.13 23.10 27.54
C VAL A 159 -1.93 23.38 28.47
N ASP A 160 -0.77 22.81 28.18
CA ASP A 160 0.41 22.92 29.05
C ASP A 160 1.11 24.30 28.96
N TYR A 161 1.10 24.92 27.77
CA TYR A 161 1.86 26.13 27.45
C TYR A 161 1.02 27.23 26.80
N GLY A 162 -0.23 27.43 27.25
CA GLY A 162 -1.18 28.36 26.61
C GLY A 162 -0.75 29.81 26.50
N LYS A 163 0.24 30.27 27.29
CA LYS A 163 0.81 31.64 27.19
C LYS A 163 2.00 31.77 26.24
N LYS A 164 2.50 30.66 25.70
CA LYS A 164 3.70 30.61 24.83
C LYS A 164 3.26 30.60 23.38
N SER A 165 3.94 31.41 22.56
CA SER A 165 3.60 31.55 21.14
C SER A 165 3.81 30.24 20.38
N LYS A 166 2.95 29.96 19.40
CA LYS A 166 2.99 28.80 18.51
C LYS A 166 2.93 29.31 17.08
N LEU A 167 4.07 29.20 16.38
CA LEU A 167 4.22 29.63 15.00
C LEU A 167 4.34 28.39 14.11
N GLU A 168 3.39 28.21 13.20
CA GLU A 168 3.37 27.11 12.26
C GLU A 168 4.14 27.45 10.98
N PHE A 169 4.93 26.50 10.49
CA PHE A 169 5.58 26.50 9.18
C PHE A 169 5.10 25.26 8.46
N SER A 170 4.16 25.45 7.55
CA SER A 170 3.35 24.35 7.06
C SER A 170 3.38 24.24 5.55
N VAL A 171 3.58 23.02 5.04
CA VAL A 171 3.41 22.73 3.61
C VAL A 171 1.93 22.50 3.32
N TYR A 172 1.39 23.32 2.43
CA TYR A 172 -0.01 23.25 2.02
C TYR A 172 -0.17 22.34 0.79
N PRO A 173 -1.20 21.48 0.75
CA PRO A 173 -1.43 20.57 -0.36
C PRO A 173 -1.71 21.30 -1.67
N ALA A 174 -1.26 20.72 -2.78
CA ALA A 174 -1.46 21.24 -4.13
C ALA A 174 -2.15 20.18 -5.01
N PRO A 175 -3.24 20.51 -5.73
CA PRO A 175 -4.02 19.53 -6.49
C PRO A 175 -3.21 18.73 -7.52
N GLN A 176 -2.19 19.31 -8.14
CA GLN A 176 -1.43 18.66 -9.20
C GLN A 176 -0.37 17.66 -8.71
N ILE A 177 0.08 17.84 -7.46
CA ILE A 177 1.20 17.11 -6.83
C ILE A 177 0.72 16.28 -5.64
N SER A 178 -0.57 16.37 -5.28
CA SER A 178 -1.19 15.58 -4.22
C SER A 178 -0.83 14.10 -4.34
N THR A 179 -0.38 13.53 -3.24
CA THR A 179 0.00 12.11 -3.16
C THR A 179 -1.07 11.26 -2.47
N CYS A 180 -2.20 11.83 -2.08
CA CYS A 180 -3.24 11.12 -1.35
C CYS A 180 -4.64 11.66 -1.68
N VAL A 181 -5.59 10.76 -1.93
CA VAL A 181 -6.98 11.12 -2.25
C VAL A 181 -7.71 11.77 -1.08
N VAL A 182 -7.32 11.48 0.17
CA VAL A 182 -7.93 12.07 1.38
C VAL A 182 -7.23 13.35 1.86
N GLU A 183 -6.24 13.84 1.12
CA GLU A 183 -5.49 15.05 1.46
C GLU A 183 -6.38 16.29 1.73
N PRO A 184 -7.47 16.53 0.99
CA PRO A 184 -8.39 17.64 1.30
C PRO A 184 -9.06 17.53 2.67
N TYR A 185 -9.46 16.31 3.08
CA TYR A 185 -10.06 16.09 4.40
C TYR A 185 -9.06 16.35 5.51
N ASN A 186 -7.83 15.83 5.35
CA ASN A 186 -6.74 16.06 6.29
C ASN A 186 -6.48 17.56 6.48
N ALA A 187 -6.43 18.31 5.37
CA ALA A 187 -6.19 19.74 5.40
C ALA A 187 -7.30 20.52 6.12
N ILE A 188 -8.58 20.20 5.84
CA ILE A 188 -9.71 20.86 6.49
C ILE A 188 -9.74 20.57 7.99
N LEU A 189 -9.60 19.29 8.38
CA LEU A 189 -9.65 18.88 9.78
C LEU A 189 -8.47 19.46 10.58
N ASN A 190 -7.28 19.49 9.99
CA ASN A 190 -6.14 20.15 10.60
C ASN A 190 -6.36 21.65 10.74
N THR A 191 -6.80 22.33 9.68
CA THR A 191 -7.12 23.76 9.74
C THR A 191 -8.13 24.04 10.85
N HIS A 192 -9.22 23.28 10.92
CA HIS A 192 -10.24 23.48 11.96
C HIS A 192 -9.66 23.39 13.37
N THR A 193 -8.79 22.40 13.60
CA THR A 193 -8.20 22.16 14.92
C THR A 193 -7.13 23.21 15.26
N THR A 194 -6.25 23.53 14.32
CA THR A 194 -5.12 24.44 14.59
C THR A 194 -5.49 25.92 14.53
N LEU A 195 -6.63 26.28 13.93
CA LEU A 195 -7.08 27.67 13.78
C LEU A 195 -7.15 28.45 15.11
N GLU A 196 -7.59 27.80 16.18
CA GLU A 196 -7.70 28.43 17.51
C GLU A 196 -6.45 28.24 18.38
N LEU A 197 -5.51 27.40 17.93
CA LEU A 197 -4.34 26.99 18.71
C LEU A 197 -3.05 27.65 18.21
N SER A 198 -3.01 28.06 16.94
CA SER A 198 -1.88 28.75 16.31
C SER A 198 -1.96 30.25 16.50
N ASP A 199 -0.83 30.90 16.79
CA ASP A 199 -0.77 32.37 16.79
C ASP A 199 -0.50 32.92 15.38
N ALA A 200 0.23 32.18 14.55
CA ALA A 200 0.44 32.49 13.15
C ALA A 200 0.88 31.24 12.37
N ALA A 201 0.37 31.10 11.14
CA ALA A 201 0.75 30.03 10.23
C ALA A 201 1.40 30.60 8.95
N PHE A 202 2.65 30.20 8.71
CA PHE A 202 3.39 30.44 7.49
C PHE A 202 3.17 29.27 6.54
N MET A 203 2.25 29.46 5.60
CA MET A 203 1.85 28.43 4.65
C MET A 203 2.67 28.54 3.38
N THR A 204 3.23 27.42 2.92
CA THR A 204 3.93 27.37 1.64
C THR A 204 3.26 26.36 0.72
N ASP A 205 2.87 26.81 -0.47
CA ASP A 205 2.26 25.97 -1.49
C ASP A 205 3.31 25.03 -2.11
N ASN A 206 3.02 23.73 -2.07
CA ASN A 206 3.95 22.70 -2.52
C ASN A 206 4.27 22.79 -4.03
N GLU A 207 3.30 23.19 -4.85
CA GLU A 207 3.47 23.36 -6.30
C GLU A 207 4.29 24.61 -6.61
N ALA A 208 4.03 25.72 -5.92
CA ALA A 208 4.81 26.93 -6.08
C ALA A 208 6.31 26.70 -5.77
N ILE A 209 6.61 25.98 -4.68
CA ILE A 209 7.99 25.61 -4.33
C ILE A 209 8.61 24.75 -5.44
N TYR A 210 7.87 23.75 -5.92
CA TYR A 210 8.35 22.85 -6.96
C TYR A 210 8.67 23.60 -8.26
N ASP A 211 7.81 24.52 -8.67
CA ASP A 211 8.00 25.33 -9.86
C ASP A 211 9.22 26.27 -9.75
N VAL A 212 9.42 26.89 -8.59
CA VAL A 212 10.62 27.70 -8.33
C VAL A 212 11.88 26.84 -8.44
N CYS A 213 11.88 25.65 -7.84
CA CYS A 213 13.01 24.72 -7.91
C CYS A 213 13.31 24.30 -9.35
N ARG A 214 12.26 24.01 -10.14
CA ARG A 214 12.38 23.66 -11.55
C ARG A 214 13.00 24.79 -12.37
N GLN A 215 12.55 26.03 -12.15
CA GLN A 215 13.10 27.20 -12.85
C GLN A 215 14.59 27.43 -12.53
N ILE A 216 14.98 27.34 -11.25
CA ILE A 216 16.38 27.48 -10.82
C ILE A 216 17.26 26.39 -11.45
N SER A 217 16.76 25.15 -11.49
CA SER A 217 17.45 24.02 -12.11
C SER A 217 17.71 24.23 -13.60
N CYS A 218 16.70 24.71 -14.33
CA CYS A 218 16.83 25.04 -15.76
C CYS A 218 17.85 26.17 -16.00
N GLN A 219 17.87 27.20 -15.15
CA GLN A 219 18.84 28.30 -15.28
C GLN A 219 20.28 27.84 -15.05
N ARG A 220 20.53 26.93 -14.09
CA ARG A 220 21.85 26.34 -13.87
C ARG A 220 22.33 25.48 -15.03
N TYR A 221 21.42 24.68 -15.61
CA TYR A 221 21.72 23.88 -16.80
C TYR A 221 22.14 24.76 -17.99
N LEU A 222 21.48 25.89 -18.20
CA LEU A 222 21.83 26.86 -19.24
C LEU A 222 23.17 27.57 -18.99
N ARG A 223 23.65 27.62 -17.75
CA ARG A 223 24.95 28.23 -17.37
C ARG A 223 26.14 27.28 -17.46
N GLY A 224 25.95 26.01 -17.81
CA GLY A 224 27.03 25.03 -17.92
C GLY A 224 27.69 24.64 -16.59
N GLU A 225 27.07 24.99 -15.46
CA GLU A 225 27.49 24.53 -14.13
C GLU A 225 27.25 23.02 -14.04
N LYS A 226 28.31 22.22 -13.83
CA LYS A 226 28.17 20.78 -13.56
C LYS A 226 27.22 20.60 -12.37
N ARG A 227 26.31 19.61 -12.45
CA ARG A 227 25.46 19.17 -11.32
C ARG A 227 26.34 19.05 -10.05
N SER A 228 26.32 20.05 -9.19
CA SER A 228 26.66 19.85 -7.79
C SER A 228 25.35 19.41 -7.13
N ASP A 229 25.34 18.18 -6.61
CA ASP A 229 24.18 17.56 -5.94
C ASP A 229 23.71 18.30 -4.68
N ALA A 230 24.30 19.46 -4.36
CA ALA A 230 23.99 20.25 -3.19
C ALA A 230 22.89 21.27 -3.46
N THR A 231 22.97 22.14 -4.47
CA THR A 231 22.23 23.41 -4.35
C THR A 231 20.84 23.45 -5.02
N VAL A 232 20.41 22.39 -5.73
CA VAL A 232 19.02 22.21 -6.23
C VAL A 232 18.21 21.27 -5.31
N THR A 233 18.90 20.62 -4.38
CA THR A 233 18.37 19.65 -3.43
C THR A 233 17.46 20.24 -2.37
N TYR A 234 17.65 21.51 -2.02
CA TYR A 234 17.22 22.03 -0.73
C TYR A 234 15.73 22.32 -0.58
N PHE A 235 14.94 22.30 -1.66
CA PHE A 235 13.52 22.64 -1.59
C PHE A 235 12.58 21.74 -2.40
N CYS A 236 13.10 20.78 -3.16
CA CYS A 236 12.26 19.66 -3.58
C CYS A 236 12.01 18.79 -2.35
N LEU A 237 10.86 18.97 -1.71
CA LEU A 237 10.30 18.19 -0.59
C LEU A 237 10.18 16.66 -0.85
N ILE A 238 10.84 16.15 -1.88
CA ILE A 238 11.00 14.72 -2.16
C ILE A 238 12.39 14.54 -2.77
N LYS A 239 13.47 14.80 -2.00
CA LYS A 239 14.71 14.09 -2.29
C LYS A 239 14.46 12.65 -1.85
N ILE A 240 14.52 11.72 -2.81
CA ILE A 240 14.88 10.33 -2.52
C ILE A 240 16.37 10.25 -2.81
N PRO A 241 17.27 10.44 -1.83
CA PRO A 241 18.66 10.07 -2.02
C PRO A 241 18.74 8.54 -2.20
N ARG A 242 19.45 8.10 -3.23
CA ARG A 242 19.69 6.68 -3.55
C ARG A 242 20.52 5.92 -2.49
N GLU A 243 20.97 6.57 -1.41
CA GLU A 243 22.11 6.08 -0.62
C GLU A 243 21.86 5.82 0.88
N TYR A 244 20.66 6.05 1.42
CA TYR A 244 20.40 5.75 2.83
C TYR A 244 19.01 5.17 3.02
N ILE A 245 18.92 3.85 2.94
CA ILE A 245 17.71 3.12 3.25
C ILE A 245 18.11 2.01 4.23
N LYS A 246 17.44 1.97 5.38
CA LYS A 246 17.69 1.03 6.48
C LYS A 246 16.35 0.54 7.06
N PRO A 247 16.34 -0.56 7.84
CA PRO A 247 15.36 -1.63 7.67
C PRO A 247 13.98 -1.22 8.16
N LYS A 248 13.00 -1.40 7.27
CA LYS A 248 11.57 -1.35 7.57
C LYS A 248 11.28 -2.34 8.70
N ARG A 249 10.52 -1.92 9.72
CA ARG A 249 10.08 -2.84 10.77
C ARG A 249 9.23 -3.94 10.13
N ILE A 250 9.56 -5.18 10.46
CA ILE A 250 8.96 -6.37 9.88
C ILE A 250 7.51 -6.47 10.38
N MET A 251 6.57 -6.45 9.44
CA MET A 251 5.15 -6.71 9.69
C MET A 251 4.81 -7.99 8.93
N GLU A 252 4.33 -9.01 9.64
CA GLU A 252 4.09 -10.31 9.02
C GLU A 252 2.73 -10.39 8.32
N CYS A 253 2.66 -11.12 7.22
CA CYS A 253 1.45 -11.40 6.47
C CYS A 253 1.20 -12.90 6.39
N LEU A 254 -0.06 -13.32 6.50
CA LEU A 254 -0.45 -14.72 6.36
C LEU A 254 -1.17 -14.93 5.03
N CYS A 255 -0.74 -15.90 4.22
CA CYS A 255 -1.43 -16.28 2.99
C CYS A 255 -2.33 -17.50 3.18
N VAL A 256 -3.61 -17.38 2.89
CA VAL A 256 -4.58 -18.49 2.94
C VAL A 256 -4.99 -18.87 1.51
N HIS A 257 -4.72 -20.10 1.10
CA HIS A 257 -5.06 -20.62 -0.22
C HIS A 257 -6.20 -21.64 -0.09
N ILE A 258 -7.30 -21.40 -0.81
CA ILE A 258 -8.55 -22.17 -0.67
C ILE A 258 -8.96 -22.76 -2.02
N GLY A 259 -9.05 -24.08 -2.07
CA GLY A 259 -9.55 -24.81 -3.23
C GLY A 259 -8.52 -25.02 -4.35
N GLN A 260 -8.82 -25.99 -5.22
CA GLN A 260 -7.88 -26.58 -6.17
C GLN A 260 -7.05 -25.57 -6.98
N ALA A 261 -7.75 -24.71 -7.72
CA ALA A 261 -7.14 -23.77 -8.64
C ALA A 261 -6.25 -22.74 -7.94
N ARG A 262 -6.34 -22.62 -6.61
CA ARG A 262 -5.69 -21.58 -5.82
C ARG A 262 -4.55 -22.10 -4.99
N VAL A 263 -4.58 -23.38 -4.66
CA VAL A 263 -3.37 -24.12 -4.31
C VAL A 263 -2.35 -24.04 -5.45
N GLN A 264 -2.77 -24.23 -6.71
CA GLN A 264 -1.86 -24.15 -7.87
C GLN A 264 -1.35 -22.71 -8.12
N MET A 265 -2.19 -21.69 -7.96
CA MET A 265 -1.77 -20.29 -7.96
C MET A 265 -0.78 -20.00 -6.83
N GLY A 266 -1.08 -20.48 -5.61
CA GLY A 266 -0.23 -20.37 -4.44
C GLY A 266 1.15 -20.99 -4.67
N ASN A 267 1.22 -22.15 -5.31
CA ASN A 267 2.49 -22.79 -5.69
C ASN A 267 3.31 -21.91 -6.63
N ALA A 268 2.70 -21.31 -7.66
CA ALA A 268 3.39 -20.39 -8.57
C ALA A 268 3.88 -19.12 -7.84
N PHE A 269 3.09 -18.60 -6.91
CA PHE A 269 3.46 -17.46 -6.07
C PHE A 269 4.63 -17.80 -5.13
N TRP A 270 4.56 -18.90 -4.38
CA TRP A 270 5.61 -19.31 -3.45
C TRP A 270 6.90 -19.70 -4.15
N GLU A 271 6.82 -20.34 -5.32
CA GLU A 271 7.98 -20.58 -6.18
C GLU A 271 8.68 -19.27 -6.55
N LEU A 272 7.92 -18.26 -6.98
CA LEU A 272 8.48 -16.96 -7.34
C LEU A 272 9.08 -16.24 -6.13
N LEU A 273 8.43 -16.26 -4.97
CA LEU A 273 8.95 -15.66 -3.73
C LEU A 273 10.24 -16.34 -3.26
N CYS A 274 10.31 -17.67 -3.34
CA CYS A 274 11.52 -18.40 -3.01
C CYS A 274 12.68 -18.01 -3.92
N LEU A 275 12.44 -17.89 -5.23
CA LEU A 275 13.45 -17.42 -6.19
C LEU A 275 13.89 -15.98 -5.91
N GLU A 276 12.93 -15.11 -5.56
CA GLU A 276 13.15 -13.70 -5.26
C GLU A 276 13.90 -13.45 -3.95
N GLN A 277 13.82 -14.37 -2.98
CA GLN A 277 14.46 -14.28 -1.65
C GLN A 277 15.60 -15.30 -1.49
N HIS A 278 16.02 -15.94 -2.59
CA HIS A 278 17.11 -16.91 -2.61
C HIS A 278 16.94 -18.12 -1.67
N ILE A 279 15.69 -18.57 -1.49
CA ILE A 279 15.30 -19.73 -0.70
C ILE A 279 15.17 -20.96 -1.61
N LYS A 280 15.88 -22.04 -1.26
CA LYS A 280 15.78 -23.32 -1.99
C LYS A 280 14.44 -24.01 -1.68
N PRO A 281 13.97 -24.94 -2.52
CA PRO A 281 12.73 -25.68 -2.30
C PRO A 281 12.64 -26.49 -0.98
N ASN A 282 13.77 -26.70 -0.30
CA ASN A 282 13.82 -27.34 1.02
C ASN A 282 13.73 -26.34 2.19
N GLY A 283 13.50 -25.06 1.91
CA GLY A 283 13.46 -23.97 2.89
C GLY A 283 14.82 -23.47 3.37
N LYS A 284 15.94 -23.98 2.84
CA LYS A 284 17.27 -23.47 3.19
C LYS A 284 17.69 -22.34 2.26
N ALA A 285 18.45 -21.40 2.79
CA ALA A 285 19.17 -20.41 2.00
C ALA A 285 20.06 -21.04 0.91
N GLN A 286 20.19 -20.35 -0.23
CA GLN A 286 21.17 -20.68 -1.27
C GLN A 286 22.57 -20.11 -0.91
N ASN A 287 23.39 -20.89 -0.17
CA ASN A 287 24.82 -20.73 0.22
C ASN A 287 25.52 -19.34 0.06
N ASP A 288 26.14 -18.87 1.15
CA ASP A 288 27.24 -17.88 1.29
C ASP A 288 27.18 -16.53 0.53
N VAL A 289 26.04 -16.15 -0.05
CA VAL A 289 25.75 -14.72 -0.13
C VAL A 289 25.52 -14.31 1.31
N PHE A 290 26.44 -13.53 1.88
CA PHE A 290 26.24 -12.87 3.17
C PHE A 290 24.80 -12.32 3.15
N TYR A 291 23.90 -12.93 3.92
CA TYR A 291 22.67 -12.27 4.29
C TYR A 291 23.11 -11.04 5.06
N SER A 292 23.35 -9.93 4.36
CA SER A 292 23.08 -8.66 4.98
C SER A 292 21.58 -8.71 5.24
N LYS A 293 21.18 -9.14 6.44
CA LYS A 293 19.83 -8.99 7.02
C LYS A 293 19.33 -7.52 6.97
N GLN A 294 20.06 -6.61 6.33
CA GLN A 294 19.81 -5.19 6.24
C GLN A 294 18.99 -4.80 5.00
N GLU A 295 18.95 -5.59 3.91
CA GLU A 295 18.31 -5.16 2.64
C GLU A 295 17.04 -5.94 2.23
N GLU A 296 16.86 -7.20 2.68
CA GLU A 296 15.69 -8.03 2.34
C GLU A 296 14.90 -8.45 3.58
N ASN A 297 13.59 -8.21 3.55
CA ASN A 297 12.68 -8.53 4.64
C ASN A 297 11.98 -9.88 4.38
N VAL A 298 12.72 -10.95 4.63
CA VAL A 298 12.27 -12.34 4.45
C VAL A 298 11.14 -12.69 5.44
N ASP A 299 11.21 -12.16 6.65
CA ASP A 299 10.37 -12.55 7.78
C ASP A 299 8.88 -12.15 7.62
N THR A 300 8.59 -11.22 6.70
CA THR A 300 7.22 -10.81 6.34
C THR A 300 6.37 -12.01 5.93
N PHE A 301 6.90 -12.90 5.08
CA PHE A 301 6.17 -14.06 4.54
C PHE A 301 6.75 -15.40 4.97
N PHE A 302 7.90 -15.42 5.63
CA PHE A 302 8.54 -16.64 6.11
C PHE A 302 8.78 -16.57 7.62
N SER A 303 8.79 -17.72 8.27
CA SER A 303 9.26 -17.91 9.64
C SER A 303 10.58 -18.69 9.61
N GLU A 304 11.58 -18.24 10.36
CA GLU A 304 12.86 -18.94 10.48
C GLU A 304 12.80 -19.93 11.66
N THR A 305 13.01 -21.21 11.39
CA THR A 305 13.15 -22.24 12.43
C THR A 305 14.55 -22.22 13.06
N GLN A 306 14.70 -22.81 14.25
CA GLN A 306 15.99 -22.95 14.93
C GLN A 306 17.08 -23.62 14.08
N ASN A 307 16.70 -24.44 13.09
CA ASN A 307 17.63 -25.13 12.18
C ASN A 307 17.98 -24.30 10.93
N GLY A 308 17.65 -23.01 10.89
CA GLY A 308 17.89 -22.10 9.75
C GLY A 308 17.07 -22.45 8.51
N LYS A 309 15.92 -23.10 8.69
CA LYS A 309 14.95 -23.38 7.63
C LYS A 309 13.83 -22.36 7.67
N PHE A 310 13.58 -21.70 6.54
CA PHE A 310 12.47 -20.80 6.31
C PHE A 310 11.21 -21.58 5.95
N ILE A 311 10.11 -21.27 6.62
CA ILE A 311 8.79 -21.88 6.40
C ILE A 311 7.81 -20.76 6.03
N PRO A 312 7.08 -20.86 4.90
CA PRO A 312 6.04 -19.91 4.53
C PRO A 312 5.00 -19.71 5.62
N ARG A 313 4.60 -18.46 5.85
CA ARG A 313 3.43 -18.09 6.67
C ARG A 313 2.18 -18.29 5.83
N SER A 314 1.81 -19.55 5.67
CA SER A 314 0.68 -19.93 4.81
C SER A 314 -0.19 -21.00 5.44
N VAL A 315 -1.47 -20.98 5.09
CA VAL A 315 -2.41 -22.09 5.29
C VAL A 315 -2.97 -22.45 3.93
N THR A 316 -2.84 -23.71 3.54
CA THR A 316 -3.40 -24.26 2.30
C THR A 316 -4.48 -25.23 2.67
N THR A 317 -5.67 -25.02 2.15
CA THR A 317 -6.84 -25.77 2.53
C THR A 317 -7.71 -26.13 1.34
N ASP A 318 -8.18 -27.36 1.32
CA ASP A 318 -9.19 -27.83 0.37
C ASP A 318 -10.11 -28.82 1.08
N LEU A 319 -11.37 -28.92 0.65
CA LEU A 319 -12.32 -29.90 1.15
C LEU A 319 -12.02 -31.29 0.58
N GLU A 320 -11.26 -31.35 -0.53
CA GLU A 320 -10.70 -32.59 -1.08
C GLU A 320 -9.20 -32.78 -0.80
N PRO A 321 -8.73 -34.03 -0.62
CA PRO A 321 -7.30 -34.31 -0.39
C PRO A 321 -6.41 -34.20 -1.63
N ASN A 322 -6.97 -34.44 -2.83
CA ASN A 322 -6.19 -34.62 -4.07
C ASN A 322 -5.19 -33.49 -4.34
N VAL A 323 -5.62 -32.25 -4.14
CA VAL A 323 -4.82 -31.07 -4.50
C VAL A 323 -3.79 -30.75 -3.44
N VAL A 324 -4.15 -30.93 -2.17
CA VAL A 324 -3.20 -30.78 -1.06
C VAL A 324 -2.09 -31.83 -1.18
N ASP A 325 -2.42 -33.03 -1.68
CA ASP A 325 -1.45 -34.07 -1.97
C ASP A 325 -0.51 -33.74 -3.15
N GLU A 326 -0.93 -32.94 -4.13
CA GLU A 326 -0.02 -32.39 -5.16
C GLU A 326 1.06 -31.50 -4.53
N VAL A 327 0.72 -30.69 -3.52
CA VAL A 327 1.71 -29.86 -2.80
C VAL A 327 2.65 -30.73 -1.98
N ARG A 328 2.11 -31.78 -1.33
CA ARG A 328 2.90 -32.74 -0.53
C ARG A 328 3.84 -33.59 -1.38
N THR A 329 3.57 -33.76 -2.67
CA THR A 329 4.39 -34.56 -3.57
C THR A 329 5.28 -33.72 -4.50
N GLY A 330 4.97 -32.43 -4.68
CA GLY A 330 5.67 -31.50 -5.56
C GLY A 330 7.09 -31.10 -5.13
N SER A 331 7.74 -30.28 -5.96
CA SER A 331 9.12 -29.81 -5.76
C SER A 331 9.34 -29.04 -4.46
N TYR A 332 8.31 -28.35 -3.97
CA TYR A 332 8.32 -27.55 -2.74
C TYR A 332 7.72 -28.28 -1.53
N ARG A 333 7.53 -29.60 -1.59
CA ARG A 333 6.96 -30.39 -0.47
C ARG A 333 7.66 -30.20 0.86
N ALA A 334 8.97 -29.94 0.82
CA ALA A 334 9.80 -29.76 2.01
C ALA A 334 9.77 -28.31 2.52
N LEU A 335 9.19 -27.37 1.79
CA LEU A 335 9.10 -25.97 2.18
C LEU A 335 8.01 -25.76 3.26
N PHE A 336 6.80 -26.26 3.00
CA PHE A 336 5.65 -26.07 3.87
C PHE A 336 5.66 -26.98 5.09
N HIS A 337 5.11 -26.50 6.21
CA HIS A 337 4.90 -27.34 7.38
C HIS A 337 3.65 -28.21 7.18
N PRO A 338 3.66 -29.52 7.47
CA PRO A 338 2.49 -30.39 7.24
C PRO A 338 1.20 -29.91 7.92
N ARG A 339 1.30 -29.26 9.09
CA ARG A 339 0.13 -28.68 9.80
C ARG A 339 -0.54 -27.52 9.06
N GLN A 340 0.16 -26.89 8.11
CA GLN A 340 -0.38 -25.80 7.29
C GLN A 340 -1.22 -26.32 6.11
N MET A 341 -1.18 -27.63 5.84
CA MET A 341 -1.86 -28.27 4.72
C MET A 341 -3.04 -29.09 5.23
N ILE A 342 -4.24 -28.56 5.05
CA ILE A 342 -5.47 -29.09 5.62
C ILE A 342 -6.34 -29.61 4.48
N SER A 343 -6.82 -30.83 4.61
CA SER A 343 -7.69 -31.45 3.62
C SER A 343 -8.94 -32.00 4.32
N GLY A 344 -10.11 -31.72 3.76
CA GLY A 344 -11.35 -32.39 4.12
C GLY A 344 -11.40 -33.84 3.61
N GLN A 345 -12.56 -34.46 3.78
CA GLN A 345 -12.85 -35.81 3.29
C GLN A 345 -13.88 -35.80 2.14
N GLU A 346 -14.68 -34.74 2.04
CA GLU A 346 -15.79 -34.61 1.10
C GLU A 346 -15.68 -33.28 0.38
N ASP A 347 -16.03 -33.26 -0.91
CA ASP A 347 -15.99 -32.06 -1.72
C ASP A 347 -17.27 -31.21 -1.61
N ALA A 348 -17.15 -29.95 -2.02
CA ALA A 348 -18.31 -29.07 -2.15
C ALA A 348 -19.09 -29.30 -3.46
N ALA A 349 -18.58 -30.12 -4.40
CA ALA A 349 -19.25 -30.46 -5.66
C ALA A 349 -19.74 -29.24 -6.47
N SER A 350 -19.01 -28.12 -6.42
CA SER A 350 -19.41 -26.83 -7.03
C SER A 350 -20.74 -26.28 -6.52
N ASN A 351 -21.06 -26.47 -5.24
CA ASN A 351 -22.29 -26.03 -4.60
C ASN A 351 -22.02 -25.14 -3.38
N PHE A 352 -22.26 -23.82 -3.53
CA PHE A 352 -22.12 -22.82 -2.47
C PHE A 352 -22.68 -23.25 -1.11
N ALA A 353 -23.89 -23.84 -1.12
CA ALA A 353 -24.55 -24.23 0.10
C ALA A 353 -23.79 -25.35 0.84
N ARG A 354 -23.08 -26.23 0.12
CA ARG A 354 -22.26 -27.29 0.75
C ARG A 354 -21.08 -26.72 1.52
N GLY A 355 -20.32 -25.82 0.91
CA GLY A 355 -19.16 -25.23 1.57
C GLY A 355 -19.51 -24.22 2.65
N HIS A 356 -20.67 -23.56 2.56
CA HIS A 356 -21.07 -22.55 3.54
C HIS A 356 -21.91 -23.12 4.69
N TYR A 357 -22.91 -23.96 4.41
CA TYR A 357 -23.89 -24.41 5.40
C TYR A 357 -23.72 -25.85 5.89
N SER A 358 -23.09 -26.74 5.11
CA SER A 358 -22.94 -28.16 5.49
C SER A 358 -21.48 -28.55 5.75
N VAL A 359 -20.77 -29.06 4.75
CA VAL A 359 -19.42 -29.63 4.87
C VAL A 359 -18.40 -28.64 5.44
N GLY A 360 -18.47 -27.37 5.02
CA GLY A 360 -17.47 -26.39 5.45
C GLY A 360 -17.57 -25.96 6.91
N VAL A 361 -18.74 -26.11 7.55
CA VAL A 361 -18.93 -25.76 8.97
C VAL A 361 -18.07 -26.65 9.87
N GLU A 362 -18.06 -27.95 9.62
CA GLU A 362 -17.22 -28.89 10.38
C GLU A 362 -15.73 -28.66 10.14
N PHE A 363 -15.38 -28.11 8.98
CA PHE A 363 -14.01 -27.88 8.57
C PHE A 363 -13.43 -26.55 9.07
N LEU A 364 -14.30 -25.55 9.29
CA LEU A 364 -13.92 -24.18 9.68
C LEU A 364 -13.05 -24.14 10.93
N ASP A 365 -13.46 -24.82 12.00
CA ASP A 365 -12.75 -24.80 13.29
C ASP A 365 -11.31 -25.32 13.16
N ILE A 366 -11.10 -26.32 12.31
CA ILE A 366 -9.78 -26.88 12.04
C ILE A 366 -8.91 -25.84 11.34
N VAL A 367 -9.46 -25.15 10.33
CA VAL A 367 -8.75 -24.14 9.56
C VAL A 367 -8.42 -22.92 10.41
N LEU A 368 -9.39 -22.37 11.15
CA LEU A 368 -9.19 -21.23 12.05
C LEU A 368 -8.16 -21.54 13.14
N ASN A 369 -8.18 -22.74 13.72
CA ASN A 369 -7.16 -23.14 14.70
C ASN A 369 -5.76 -23.19 14.08
N ARG A 370 -5.60 -23.62 12.83
CA ARG A 370 -4.29 -23.59 12.14
C ARG A 370 -3.85 -22.17 11.80
N ILE A 371 -4.78 -21.31 11.38
CA ILE A 371 -4.51 -19.89 11.18
C ILE A 371 -4.02 -19.28 12.50
N ARG A 372 -4.71 -19.54 13.61
CA ARG A 372 -4.32 -19.06 14.94
C ARG A 372 -2.90 -19.47 15.33
N LEU A 373 -2.53 -20.73 15.14
CA LEU A 373 -1.17 -21.19 15.40
C LEU A 373 -0.12 -20.44 14.55
N CYS A 374 -0.41 -20.17 13.28
CA CYS A 374 0.49 -19.38 12.43
C CYS A 374 0.54 -17.90 12.84
N VAL A 375 -0.55 -17.35 13.37
CA VAL A 375 -0.61 -15.97 13.88
C VAL A 375 0.13 -15.83 15.21
N ASP A 376 0.07 -16.83 16.08
CA ASP A 376 0.82 -16.85 17.34
C ASP A 376 2.35 -16.83 17.11
N ASP A 377 2.81 -17.29 15.94
CA ASP A 377 4.21 -17.22 15.48
C ASP A 377 4.60 -15.86 14.86
N CYS A 378 3.68 -14.88 14.80
CA CYS A 378 3.94 -13.53 14.29
C CYS A 378 4.16 -12.54 15.45
N ALA A 379 5.17 -11.67 15.34
CA ALA A 379 5.36 -10.58 16.29
C ALA A 379 4.35 -9.44 16.08
N SER A 380 3.97 -9.18 14.83
CA SER A 380 3.05 -8.11 14.46
C SER A 380 2.36 -8.38 13.12
N LEU A 381 1.29 -9.19 13.17
CA LEU A 381 0.48 -9.50 11.98
C LEU A 381 -0.17 -8.23 11.40
N GLN A 382 0.07 -7.97 10.11
CA GLN A 382 -0.58 -6.90 9.35
C GLN A 382 -1.97 -7.31 8.85
N GLY A 383 -2.07 -8.51 8.29
CA GLY A 383 -3.30 -8.98 7.65
C GLY A 383 -3.17 -10.33 6.96
N PHE A 384 -4.21 -10.65 6.20
CA PHE A 384 -4.38 -11.90 5.47
C PHE A 384 -4.45 -11.64 3.97
N PHE A 385 -3.74 -12.45 3.19
CA PHE A 385 -3.92 -12.55 1.75
C PHE A 385 -4.68 -13.84 1.43
N ILE A 386 -5.84 -13.74 0.79
CA ILE A 386 -6.77 -14.86 0.63
C ILE A 386 -6.93 -15.15 -0.85
N PHE A 387 -6.63 -16.39 -1.26
CA PHE A 387 -6.61 -16.81 -2.65
C PHE A 387 -7.71 -17.85 -2.88
N TYR A 388 -8.73 -17.52 -3.66
CA TYR A 388 -9.91 -18.38 -3.87
C TYR A 388 -10.58 -18.17 -5.24
N SER A 389 -11.56 -18.99 -5.60
CA SER A 389 -12.32 -18.90 -6.86
C SER A 389 -13.76 -18.50 -6.64
N PHE A 390 -14.27 -17.55 -7.42
CA PHE A 390 -15.69 -17.17 -7.35
C PHE A 390 -16.63 -18.30 -7.82
N GLY A 391 -16.16 -19.20 -8.70
CA GLY A 391 -17.03 -20.22 -9.29
C GLY A 391 -16.71 -21.67 -8.89
N GLY A 392 -15.56 -21.92 -8.26
CA GLY A 392 -15.13 -23.30 -8.00
C GLY A 392 -15.61 -23.77 -6.64
N GLY A 393 -16.13 -25.00 -6.53
CA GLY A 393 -16.75 -25.55 -5.31
C GLY A 393 -16.06 -25.16 -4.01
N THR A 394 -14.95 -25.81 -3.64
CA THR A 394 -14.30 -25.47 -2.37
C THR A 394 -13.92 -23.98 -2.21
N GLY A 395 -13.55 -23.32 -3.32
CA GLY A 395 -13.02 -21.96 -3.32
C GLY A 395 -14.07 -20.87 -3.03
N SER A 396 -15.25 -20.94 -3.64
CA SER A 396 -16.32 -19.95 -3.44
C SER A 396 -17.15 -20.26 -2.20
N ASP A 397 -17.21 -21.53 -1.82
CA ASP A 397 -18.24 -22.00 -0.91
C ASP A 397 -17.75 -21.90 0.54
N PHE A 398 -16.48 -22.23 0.81
CA PHE A 398 -15.89 -22.16 2.15
C PHE A 398 -15.28 -20.79 2.49
N VAL A 399 -14.88 -19.99 1.50
CA VAL A 399 -14.19 -18.70 1.76
C VAL A 399 -15.08 -17.69 2.47
N SER A 400 -16.38 -17.64 2.15
CA SER A 400 -17.35 -16.77 2.81
C SER A 400 -17.43 -17.06 4.31
N LEU A 401 -17.58 -18.33 4.66
CA LEU A 401 -17.60 -18.79 6.04
C LEU A 401 -16.26 -18.53 6.76
N LEU A 402 -15.13 -18.75 6.07
CA LEU A 402 -13.82 -18.43 6.63
C LEU A 402 -13.65 -16.92 6.90
N MET A 403 -14.11 -16.08 5.98
CA MET A 403 -14.05 -14.63 6.11
C MET A 403 -14.83 -14.14 7.31
N GLU A 404 -16.01 -14.70 7.57
CA GLU A 404 -16.79 -14.41 8.78
C GLU A 404 -16.00 -14.75 10.05
N GLY A 405 -15.43 -15.95 10.12
CA GLY A 405 -14.57 -16.37 11.22
C GLY A 405 -13.35 -15.45 11.42
N LEU A 406 -12.68 -15.06 10.33
CA LEU A 406 -11.55 -14.14 10.38
C LEU A 406 -11.94 -12.72 10.81
N CYS A 407 -13.16 -12.26 10.50
CA CYS A 407 -13.67 -10.98 10.97
C CYS A 407 -14.00 -11.02 12.46
N VAL A 408 -14.51 -12.14 12.97
CA VAL A 408 -14.76 -12.33 14.41
C VAL A 408 -13.45 -12.36 15.20
N ASP A 409 -12.49 -13.19 14.78
CA ASP A 409 -11.24 -13.39 15.53
C ASP A 409 -10.22 -12.26 15.31
N TYR A 410 -10.21 -11.67 14.11
CA TYR A 410 -9.18 -10.72 13.65
C TYR A 410 -9.77 -9.49 12.95
N GLY A 411 -10.88 -8.94 13.45
CA GLY A 411 -11.59 -7.83 12.80
C GLY A 411 -10.81 -6.53 12.58
N LYS A 412 -9.69 -6.31 13.29
CA LYS A 412 -8.79 -5.16 13.07
C LYS A 412 -7.70 -5.41 12.02
N LYS A 413 -7.58 -6.64 11.50
CA LYS A 413 -6.51 -7.06 10.60
C LYS A 413 -7.04 -7.09 9.17
N ALA A 414 -6.27 -6.50 8.27
CA ALA A 414 -6.67 -6.33 6.89
C ALA A 414 -6.84 -7.69 6.17
N LYS A 415 -7.76 -7.76 5.22
CA LYS A 415 -8.12 -8.96 4.44
C LYS A 415 -8.15 -8.59 2.97
N VAL A 416 -7.10 -9.02 2.26
CA VAL A 416 -6.93 -8.74 0.83
C VAL A 416 -7.13 -10.03 0.04
N GLU A 417 -8.05 -9.99 -0.89
CA GLU A 417 -8.45 -11.15 -1.69
C GLU A 417 -7.82 -11.12 -3.09
N PHE A 418 -7.41 -12.29 -3.57
CA PHE A 418 -7.03 -12.54 -4.96
C PHE A 418 -7.99 -13.59 -5.53
N ALA A 419 -8.99 -13.13 -6.26
CA ALA A 419 -10.11 -13.93 -6.71
C ALA A 419 -10.11 -14.07 -8.24
N VAL A 420 -10.21 -15.29 -8.76
CA VAL A 420 -10.42 -15.51 -10.21
C VAL A 420 -11.89 -15.76 -10.47
N VAL A 421 -12.45 -15.00 -11.41
CA VAL A 421 -13.82 -15.13 -11.89
C VAL A 421 -13.91 -16.08 -13.09
N PRO A 422 -15.03 -16.83 -13.18
CA PRO A 422 -15.30 -17.73 -14.29
C PRO A 422 -15.54 -16.97 -15.62
N SER A 423 -15.14 -17.58 -16.74
CA SER A 423 -15.34 -17.03 -18.09
C SER A 423 -16.27 -17.94 -18.92
N PRO A 424 -17.11 -17.37 -19.82
CA PRO A 424 -17.96 -18.16 -20.71
C PRO A 424 -17.20 -19.15 -21.61
N GLY A 425 -15.94 -18.88 -21.96
CA GLY A 425 -15.14 -19.75 -22.84
C GLY A 425 -14.43 -20.90 -22.11
N ILE A 426 -14.38 -20.84 -20.77
CA ILE A 426 -13.62 -21.76 -19.92
C ILE A 426 -14.44 -21.97 -18.63
N VAL A 427 -15.54 -22.70 -18.75
CA VAL A 427 -16.43 -23.05 -17.63
C VAL A 427 -16.07 -24.46 -17.15
N SER A 428 -15.80 -24.62 -15.86
CA SER A 428 -15.58 -25.93 -15.24
C SER A 428 -16.86 -26.52 -14.64
N ALA A 429 -17.80 -25.68 -14.20
CA ALA A 429 -19.12 -26.09 -13.73
C ALA A 429 -20.24 -25.15 -14.18
N ILE A 430 -21.40 -25.71 -14.54
CA ILE A 430 -22.54 -24.94 -15.09
C ILE A 430 -23.08 -23.92 -14.08
N VAL A 431 -23.02 -24.22 -12.78
CA VAL A 431 -23.56 -23.41 -11.68
C VAL A 431 -22.60 -22.31 -11.18
N GLU A 432 -21.42 -22.15 -11.80
CA GLU A 432 -20.45 -21.11 -11.47
C GLU A 432 -21.04 -19.69 -11.30
N PRO A 433 -22.02 -19.24 -12.11
CA PRO A 433 -22.62 -17.92 -11.90
C PRO A 433 -23.42 -17.79 -10.59
N TYR A 434 -24.04 -18.87 -10.10
CA TYR A 434 -24.71 -18.83 -8.78
C TYR A 434 -23.69 -18.67 -7.67
N ASN A 435 -22.67 -19.53 -7.65
CA ASN A 435 -21.61 -19.49 -6.64
C ASN A 435 -20.92 -18.12 -6.60
N ALA A 436 -20.66 -17.53 -7.77
CA ALA A 436 -20.01 -16.23 -7.86
C ALA A 436 -20.87 -15.09 -7.30
N VAL A 437 -22.19 -15.08 -7.58
CA VAL A 437 -23.10 -14.06 -7.03
C VAL A 437 -23.24 -14.22 -5.51
N LEU A 438 -23.46 -15.45 -5.04
CA LEU A 438 -23.61 -15.75 -3.61
C LEU A 438 -22.34 -15.45 -2.82
N ASN A 439 -21.18 -15.82 -3.33
CA ASN A 439 -19.91 -15.51 -2.69
C ASN A 439 -19.66 -13.99 -2.66
N THR A 440 -19.91 -13.27 -3.76
CA THR A 440 -19.76 -11.81 -3.79
C THR A 440 -20.66 -11.14 -2.74
N PHE A 441 -21.88 -11.64 -2.58
CA PHE A 441 -22.81 -11.16 -1.56
C PHE A 441 -22.29 -11.42 -0.14
N ALA A 442 -21.82 -12.65 0.14
CA ALA A 442 -21.36 -13.03 1.48
C ALA A 442 -20.03 -12.36 1.89
N THR A 443 -19.12 -12.07 0.96
CA THR A 443 -17.80 -11.52 1.30
C THR A 443 -17.68 -10.00 1.19
N LEU A 444 -18.65 -9.30 0.57
CA LEU A 444 -18.52 -7.85 0.28
C LEU A 444 -18.23 -7.02 1.54
N GLU A 445 -18.94 -7.27 2.63
CA GLU A 445 -18.79 -6.46 3.85
C GLU A 445 -17.62 -6.93 4.73
N LEU A 446 -17.01 -8.06 4.39
CA LEU A 446 -15.95 -8.69 5.17
C LEU A 446 -14.56 -8.40 4.59
N SER A 447 -14.49 -8.05 3.30
CA SER A 447 -13.24 -7.80 2.58
C SER A 447 -12.85 -6.32 2.57
N ASP A 448 -11.54 -6.08 2.65
CA ASP A 448 -10.98 -4.74 2.57
C ASP A 448 -10.60 -4.35 1.14
N CYS A 449 -10.25 -5.33 0.31
CA CYS A 449 -9.81 -5.14 -1.07
C CYS A 449 -9.77 -6.48 -1.81
N THR A 450 -10.36 -6.55 -3.00
CA THR A 450 -10.46 -7.77 -3.79
C THR A 450 -9.93 -7.55 -5.20
N PHE A 451 -8.78 -8.14 -5.51
CA PHE A 451 -8.22 -8.18 -6.85
C PHE A 451 -8.88 -9.28 -7.66
N VAL A 452 -9.62 -8.88 -8.70
CA VAL A 452 -10.38 -9.80 -9.55
C VAL A 452 -9.62 -10.08 -10.84
N PHE A 453 -9.47 -11.36 -11.16
CA PHE A 453 -8.85 -11.84 -12.38
C PHE A 453 -9.85 -12.63 -13.21
N GLU A 454 -9.94 -12.38 -14.51
CA GLU A 454 -10.77 -13.17 -15.41
C GLU A 454 -9.90 -14.13 -16.22
N ASN A 455 -10.23 -15.42 -16.16
CA ASN A 455 -9.48 -16.43 -16.91
C ASN A 455 -9.37 -16.05 -18.40
N GLU A 456 -10.46 -15.65 -19.04
CA GLU A 456 -10.44 -15.25 -20.47
C GLU A 456 -9.40 -14.19 -20.79
N ALA A 457 -9.35 -13.13 -19.97
CA ALA A 457 -8.41 -12.03 -20.14
C ALA A 457 -6.97 -12.52 -20.02
N LEU A 458 -6.70 -13.41 -19.05
CA LEU A 458 -5.37 -13.99 -18.86
C LEU A 458 -4.96 -14.93 -19.99
N TYR A 459 -5.88 -15.78 -20.48
CA TYR A 459 -5.63 -16.62 -21.65
C TYR A 459 -5.38 -15.77 -22.91
N ASP A 460 -6.13 -14.68 -23.09
CA ASP A 460 -5.93 -13.73 -24.17
C ASP A 460 -4.58 -13.00 -24.09
N ILE A 461 -4.13 -12.63 -22.89
CA ILE A 461 -2.79 -12.11 -22.65
C ILE A 461 -1.73 -13.13 -23.07
N CYS A 462 -1.85 -14.39 -22.64
CA CYS A 462 -0.91 -15.44 -23.03
C CYS A 462 -0.85 -15.62 -24.56
N ARG A 463 -1.99 -15.60 -25.25
CA ARG A 463 -2.04 -15.73 -26.71
C ARG A 463 -1.48 -14.51 -27.44
N ARG A 464 -1.89 -13.31 -27.06
CA ARG A 464 -1.60 -12.08 -27.80
C ARG A 464 -0.24 -11.46 -27.43
N CYS A 465 0.10 -11.44 -26.14
CA CYS A 465 1.30 -10.79 -25.62
C CYS A 465 2.48 -11.76 -25.48
N LEU A 466 2.22 -13.01 -25.10
CA LEU A 466 3.27 -14.04 -24.96
C LEU A 466 3.39 -14.94 -26.19
N HIS A 467 2.52 -14.77 -27.19
CA HIS A 467 2.51 -15.53 -28.45
C HIS A 467 2.36 -17.05 -28.25
N MET A 468 1.57 -17.45 -27.25
CA MET A 468 1.30 -18.87 -26.94
C MET A 468 0.10 -19.38 -27.73
N GLU A 469 0.27 -20.41 -28.55
CA GLU A 469 -0.84 -21.01 -29.31
C GLU A 469 -1.88 -21.67 -28.40
N SER A 470 -1.42 -22.38 -27.35
CA SER A 470 -2.27 -23.13 -26.41
C SER A 470 -1.81 -22.87 -24.97
N PRO A 471 -2.33 -21.82 -24.30
CA PRO A 471 -1.96 -21.55 -22.91
C PRO A 471 -2.52 -22.63 -21.97
N SER A 472 -1.77 -22.97 -20.93
CA SER A 472 -2.20 -23.83 -19.83
C SER A 472 -2.50 -23.01 -18.56
N LEU A 473 -3.17 -23.62 -17.58
CA LEU A 473 -3.38 -23.01 -16.26
C LEU A 473 -2.05 -22.66 -15.56
N VAL A 474 -0.97 -23.41 -15.82
CA VAL A 474 0.37 -23.07 -15.28
C VAL A 474 0.85 -21.73 -15.82
N ASN A 475 0.62 -21.43 -17.10
CA ASN A 475 1.03 -20.16 -17.71
C ASN A 475 0.22 -18.99 -17.11
N VAL A 476 -1.09 -19.19 -16.96
CA VAL A 476 -2.00 -18.21 -16.35
C VAL A 476 -1.65 -17.95 -14.88
N ASN A 477 -1.42 -19.00 -14.10
CA ASN A 477 -1.04 -18.89 -12.68
C ASN A 477 0.32 -18.18 -12.50
N ARG A 478 1.27 -18.36 -13.43
CA ARG A 478 2.53 -17.61 -13.43
C ARG A 478 2.33 -16.11 -13.67
N LEU A 479 1.39 -15.71 -14.53
CA LEU A 479 1.02 -14.29 -14.71
C LEU A 479 0.44 -13.70 -13.42
N ILE A 480 -0.50 -14.40 -12.78
CA ILE A 480 -1.06 -13.96 -11.51
C ILE A 480 0.03 -13.90 -10.43
N GLY A 481 0.93 -14.89 -10.38
CA GLY A 481 2.09 -14.87 -9.47
C GLY A 481 2.95 -13.61 -9.61
N GLN A 482 3.15 -13.09 -10.84
CA GLN A 482 3.86 -11.83 -11.06
C GLN A 482 3.13 -10.62 -10.50
N VAL A 483 1.80 -10.59 -10.59
CA VAL A 483 0.97 -9.54 -9.97
C VAL A 483 1.13 -9.60 -8.46
N VAL A 484 0.87 -10.75 -7.85
CA VAL A 484 0.91 -10.91 -6.39
C VAL A 484 2.31 -10.57 -5.87
N SER A 485 3.36 -11.00 -6.59
CA SER A 485 4.75 -10.60 -6.30
C SER A 485 4.94 -9.08 -6.36
N SER A 486 4.35 -8.39 -7.34
CA SER A 486 4.45 -6.93 -7.49
C SER A 486 3.66 -6.17 -6.42
N VAL A 487 2.46 -6.63 -6.08
CA VAL A 487 1.61 -6.08 -5.00
C VAL A 487 2.31 -6.19 -3.64
N THR A 488 2.98 -7.32 -3.38
CA THR A 488 3.68 -7.59 -2.12
C THR A 488 5.14 -7.13 -2.10
N ALA A 489 5.66 -6.55 -3.19
CA ALA A 489 7.08 -6.27 -3.35
C ALA A 489 7.61 -5.28 -2.29
N ALA A 490 6.87 -4.21 -2.01
CA ALA A 490 7.25 -3.19 -1.02
C ALA A 490 7.18 -3.69 0.45
N MET A 491 6.66 -4.91 0.68
CA MET A 491 6.65 -5.56 2.00
C MET A 491 7.85 -6.49 2.20
N ARG A 492 8.45 -6.96 1.09
CA ARG A 492 9.57 -7.92 1.07
C ARG A 492 10.91 -7.25 0.79
N PHE A 493 10.88 -6.21 -0.02
CA PHE A 493 12.05 -5.49 -0.46
C PHE A 493 12.01 -4.04 -0.05
N GLN A 494 13.21 -3.50 -0.01
CA GLN A 494 13.44 -2.08 0.08
C GLN A 494 12.78 -1.33 -1.08
N ALA A 495 11.94 -0.34 -0.75
CA ALA A 495 11.30 0.53 -1.72
C ALA A 495 11.54 2.00 -1.35
N CYS A 496 11.73 2.84 -2.36
CA CYS A 496 11.90 4.29 -2.20
C CYS A 496 10.58 4.99 -1.85
N LEU A 497 9.46 4.37 -2.26
CA LEU A 497 8.10 4.77 -1.94
C LEU A 497 7.37 3.48 -1.58
N ASN A 498 7.12 3.31 -0.28
CA ASN A 498 6.45 2.13 0.25
C ASN A 498 4.95 2.22 -0.06
N MET A 499 4.35 1.05 -0.31
CA MET A 499 2.90 0.86 -0.32
C MET A 499 2.63 -0.36 0.57
N ASP A 500 1.94 -0.17 1.68
CA ASP A 500 1.51 -1.24 2.58
C ASP A 500 0.03 -1.64 2.35
N ILE A 501 -0.47 -2.63 3.10
CA ILE A 501 -1.85 -3.12 2.93
C ILE A 501 -2.89 -2.02 3.24
N ALA A 502 -2.65 -1.22 4.27
CA ALA A 502 -3.58 -0.15 4.66
C ALA A 502 -3.60 0.97 3.60
N GLU A 503 -2.45 1.22 2.96
CA GLU A 503 -2.34 2.17 1.86
C GLU A 503 -3.07 1.72 0.59
N PHE A 504 -3.32 0.42 0.37
CA PHE A 504 -4.23 0.02 -0.70
C PHE A 504 -5.65 0.49 -0.42
N GLN A 505 -6.13 0.34 0.82
CA GLN A 505 -7.46 0.78 1.21
C GLN A 505 -7.59 2.30 1.07
N THR A 506 -6.68 3.07 1.67
CA THR A 506 -6.78 4.53 1.70
C THR A 506 -6.59 5.17 0.32
N ASN A 507 -5.84 4.55 -0.59
CA ASN A 507 -5.55 5.13 -1.91
C ASN A 507 -6.41 4.59 -3.05
N LEU A 508 -7.00 3.39 -2.95
CA LEU A 508 -7.77 2.78 -4.05
C LEU A 508 -9.25 2.60 -3.72
N ILE A 509 -9.64 2.59 -2.45
CA ILE A 509 -10.99 2.22 -2.01
C ILE A 509 -11.69 3.46 -1.42
N PRO A 510 -12.38 4.27 -2.25
CA PRO A 510 -13.05 5.48 -1.78
C PRO A 510 -14.32 5.18 -0.96
N TYR A 511 -14.98 4.05 -1.24
CA TYR A 511 -16.18 3.60 -0.56
C TYR A 511 -16.01 2.13 -0.18
N PRO A 512 -16.42 1.69 1.04
CA PRO A 512 -16.22 0.32 1.49
C PRO A 512 -16.77 -0.74 0.53
N ARG A 513 -17.92 -0.51 -0.12
CA ARG A 513 -18.51 -1.45 -1.11
C ARG A 513 -17.75 -1.51 -2.44
N ILE A 514 -16.92 -0.51 -2.74
CA ILE A 514 -16.26 -0.30 -4.03
C ILE A 514 -14.78 -0.70 -3.93
N HIS A 515 -14.55 -1.93 -3.49
CA HIS A 515 -13.21 -2.43 -3.15
C HIS A 515 -12.61 -3.40 -4.18
N TYR A 516 -12.95 -3.24 -5.46
CA TYR A 516 -12.49 -4.11 -6.55
C TYR A 516 -11.58 -3.38 -7.56
N PRO A 517 -10.27 -3.21 -7.28
CA PRO A 517 -9.35 -2.61 -8.24
C PRO A 517 -9.11 -3.52 -9.45
N LEU A 518 -9.13 -2.92 -10.64
CA LEU A 518 -8.65 -3.54 -11.88
C LEU A 518 -7.12 -3.69 -11.84
N VAL A 519 -6.63 -4.85 -12.23
CA VAL A 519 -5.19 -5.13 -12.34
C VAL A 519 -4.72 -5.11 -13.80
N SER A 520 -3.57 -4.48 -14.04
CA SER A 520 -2.87 -4.51 -15.32
C SER A 520 -1.35 -4.49 -15.12
N CYS A 521 -0.59 -5.10 -16.04
CA CYS A 521 0.87 -5.14 -15.95
C CYS A 521 1.56 -4.73 -17.26
N GLY A 522 2.70 -4.05 -17.13
CA GLY A 522 3.56 -3.70 -18.26
C GLY A 522 5.04 -3.83 -17.90
N PRO A 523 5.89 -4.36 -18.78
CA PRO A 523 5.57 -4.97 -20.07
C PRO A 523 5.20 -6.46 -19.91
N LEU A 524 4.30 -6.95 -20.75
CA LEU A 524 4.02 -8.37 -20.94
C LEU A 524 4.53 -8.76 -22.32
N ALA A 525 5.70 -9.40 -22.38
CA ALA A 525 6.36 -9.74 -23.62
C ALA A 525 7.00 -11.14 -23.55
N SER A 526 6.95 -11.84 -24.68
CA SER A 526 7.61 -13.12 -24.89
C SER A 526 9.14 -12.98 -24.92
N VAL A 527 9.85 -14.07 -24.61
CA VAL A 527 11.33 -14.15 -24.64
C VAL A 527 11.91 -13.73 -26.00
N ASP A 528 11.20 -13.98 -27.10
CA ASP A 528 11.63 -13.64 -28.46
C ASP A 528 11.60 -12.13 -28.77
N TYR A 529 10.93 -11.33 -27.93
CA TYR A 529 10.74 -9.90 -28.15
C TYR A 529 11.92 -9.03 -27.68
N LEU A 530 12.84 -9.59 -26.89
CA LEU A 530 13.92 -8.88 -26.16
C LEU A 530 14.86 -8.04 -27.05
N PHE A 531 14.93 -8.32 -28.35
CA PHE A 531 15.86 -7.67 -29.26
C PHE A 531 15.31 -6.41 -29.97
N LYS A 532 14.02 -6.08 -29.83
CA LYS A 532 13.36 -5.09 -30.72
C LYS A 532 13.12 -3.69 -30.14
N GLU A 533 12.97 -3.52 -28.82
CA GLU A 533 12.68 -2.19 -28.25
C GLU A 533 13.42 -1.89 -26.94
N LYS A 534 13.84 -0.63 -26.77
CA LYS A 534 14.31 -0.10 -25.47
C LYS A 534 13.09 0.15 -24.58
N LEU A 535 12.84 -0.75 -23.63
CA LEU A 535 11.81 -0.60 -22.60
C LEU A 535 12.19 0.52 -21.62
N SER A 536 11.71 1.75 -21.85
CA SER A 536 11.83 2.87 -20.90
C SER A 536 10.58 2.97 -20.02
N THR A 537 10.58 3.88 -19.03
CA THR A 537 9.48 4.02 -18.06
C THR A 537 8.17 4.48 -18.72
N VAL A 538 8.24 5.34 -19.73
CA VAL A 538 7.04 5.89 -20.41
C VAL A 538 6.25 4.80 -21.18
N PRO A 539 6.88 3.96 -22.03
CA PRO A 539 6.20 2.86 -22.71
C PRO A 539 5.57 1.85 -21.75
N ILE A 540 6.28 1.40 -20.70
CA ILE A 540 5.71 0.41 -19.77
C ILE A 540 4.51 0.98 -19.00
N THR A 541 4.55 2.27 -18.66
CA THR A 541 3.43 2.95 -17.98
C THR A 541 2.24 3.12 -18.93
N THR A 542 2.50 3.48 -20.20
CA THR A 542 1.46 3.56 -21.22
C THR A 542 0.80 2.19 -21.47
N ALA A 543 1.63 1.14 -21.56
CA ALA A 543 1.18 -0.23 -21.77
C ALA A 543 0.28 -0.73 -20.62
N ALA A 544 0.47 -0.25 -19.39
CA ALA A 544 -0.38 -0.62 -18.26
C ALA A 544 -1.85 -0.13 -18.41
N PHE A 545 -2.12 0.90 -19.22
CA PHE A 545 -3.48 1.35 -19.50
C PHE A 545 -4.11 0.69 -20.74
N GLU A 546 -3.36 -0.12 -21.48
CA GLU A 546 -3.87 -0.76 -22.68
C GLU A 546 -4.78 -1.95 -22.34
N ARG A 547 -5.88 -2.12 -23.09
CA ARG A 547 -6.81 -3.24 -22.87
C ARG A 547 -6.15 -4.61 -22.97
N LYS A 548 -5.10 -4.74 -23.79
CA LYS A 548 -4.42 -6.03 -24.02
C LYS A 548 -3.62 -6.54 -22.82
N THR A 549 -3.39 -5.70 -21.80
CA THR A 549 -2.61 -6.02 -20.59
C THR A 549 -3.47 -6.06 -19.32
N GLN A 550 -4.76 -5.73 -19.43
CA GLN A 550 -5.74 -5.80 -18.35
C GLN A 550 -6.12 -7.25 -18.04
N MET A 551 -6.14 -7.61 -16.76
CA MET A 551 -6.41 -8.97 -16.30
C MET A 551 -7.89 -9.25 -16.00
N LEU A 552 -8.76 -8.28 -16.29
CA LEU A 552 -10.20 -8.38 -16.25
C LEU A 552 -10.75 -7.68 -17.50
N GLY A 553 -11.67 -8.34 -18.21
CA GLY A 553 -12.25 -7.82 -19.44
C GLY A 553 -13.25 -6.71 -19.16
N CYS A 554 -12.80 -5.45 -19.12
CA CYS A 554 -13.66 -4.29 -19.00
C CYS A 554 -13.21 -3.18 -19.97
N GLU A 555 -14.16 -2.41 -20.51
CA GLU A 555 -13.81 -1.27 -21.35
C GLU A 555 -13.59 0.00 -20.50
N THR A 556 -12.33 0.25 -20.13
CA THR A 556 -11.94 1.40 -19.31
C THR A 556 -12.12 2.75 -19.99
N ARG A 557 -12.26 2.78 -21.32
CA ARG A 557 -12.54 4.03 -22.03
C ARG A 557 -13.93 4.58 -21.71
N TYR A 558 -14.91 3.74 -21.34
CA TYR A 558 -16.28 4.19 -21.04
C TYR A 558 -16.52 4.55 -19.57
N GLY A 559 -15.71 4.03 -18.66
CA GLY A 559 -15.80 4.34 -17.24
C GLY A 559 -14.97 5.56 -16.83
N LYS A 560 -14.92 5.77 -15.52
CA LYS A 560 -14.07 6.76 -14.86
C LYS A 560 -13.15 6.06 -13.86
N TYR A 561 -12.00 6.66 -13.62
CA TYR A 561 -11.04 6.25 -12.59
C TYR A 561 -11.30 7.02 -11.30
N MET A 562 -11.28 6.32 -10.18
CA MET A 562 -11.33 6.87 -8.82
C MET A 562 -9.94 6.94 -8.19
N GLY A 563 -9.02 6.07 -8.62
CA GLY A 563 -7.65 6.03 -8.14
C GLY A 563 -6.82 5.02 -8.95
N CYS A 564 -5.53 5.28 -9.07
CA CYS A 564 -4.56 4.51 -9.86
C CYS A 564 -3.26 4.42 -9.06
N CYS A 565 -2.86 3.22 -8.65
CA CYS A 565 -1.58 2.97 -8.01
C CYS A 565 -0.64 2.26 -8.98
N PHE A 566 0.54 2.85 -9.23
CA PHE A 566 1.61 2.24 -10.01
C PHE A 566 2.64 1.63 -9.07
N LEU A 567 2.84 0.33 -9.18
CA LEU A 567 3.88 -0.41 -8.46
C LEU A 567 5.01 -0.72 -9.43
N TYR A 568 5.99 0.17 -9.50
CA TYR A 568 7.18 0.00 -10.32
C TYR A 568 8.19 -0.91 -9.63
N ARG A 569 8.88 -1.73 -10.44
CA ARG A 569 9.97 -2.59 -9.99
C ARG A 569 11.19 -2.44 -10.88
N GLY A 570 12.38 -2.47 -10.28
CA GLY A 570 13.67 -2.49 -10.96
C GLY A 570 14.27 -1.10 -11.24
N ASP A 571 14.95 -0.97 -12.37
CA ASP A 571 15.69 0.24 -12.78
C ASP A 571 14.73 1.37 -13.22
N VAL A 572 14.10 2.01 -12.22
CA VAL A 572 13.13 3.10 -12.40
C VAL A 572 13.46 4.22 -11.41
N THR A 573 13.52 5.46 -11.90
CA THR A 573 13.73 6.65 -11.04
C THR A 573 12.42 7.42 -10.87
N GLY A 574 12.27 8.10 -9.73
CA GLY A 574 11.10 8.96 -9.49
C GLY A 574 10.89 10.00 -10.60
N SER A 575 11.98 10.59 -11.11
CA SER A 575 11.93 11.55 -12.22
C SER A 575 11.33 10.95 -13.50
N ASP A 576 11.71 9.71 -13.85
CA ASP A 576 11.18 9.04 -15.04
C ASP A 576 9.69 8.71 -14.88
N VAL A 577 9.26 8.37 -13.66
CA VAL A 577 7.86 8.10 -13.34
C VAL A 577 7.03 9.37 -13.46
N TYR A 578 7.48 10.48 -12.87
CA TYR A 578 6.76 11.76 -12.98
C TYR A 578 6.65 12.22 -14.43
N GLN A 579 7.69 12.05 -15.24
CA GLN A 579 7.62 12.34 -16.67
C GLN A 579 6.61 11.43 -17.39
N ALA A 580 6.57 10.14 -17.06
CA ALA A 580 5.59 9.21 -17.64
C ALA A 580 4.15 9.58 -17.26
N ILE A 581 3.91 9.92 -16.00
CA ILE A 581 2.58 10.33 -15.50
C ILE A 581 2.16 11.66 -16.14
N ASP A 582 3.05 12.65 -16.25
CA ASP A 582 2.76 13.93 -16.91
C ASP A 582 2.39 13.73 -18.38
N ILE A 583 3.10 12.87 -19.11
CA ILE A 583 2.75 12.51 -20.49
C ILE A 583 1.36 11.86 -20.56
N ILE A 584 1.04 10.97 -19.62
CA ILE A 584 -0.27 10.30 -19.58
C ILE A 584 -1.39 11.30 -19.25
N LYS A 585 -1.18 12.20 -18.29
CA LYS A 585 -2.12 13.28 -17.94
C LYS A 585 -2.42 14.17 -19.17
N ARG A 586 -1.38 14.58 -19.92
CA ARG A 586 -1.53 15.45 -21.10
C ARG A 586 -2.21 14.79 -22.30
N LYS A 587 -2.18 13.46 -22.40
CA LYS A 587 -2.87 12.75 -23.47
C LYS A 587 -4.40 12.81 -23.35
N HIS A 588 -4.94 13.23 -22.20
CA HIS A 588 -6.38 13.30 -21.91
C HIS A 588 -7.15 11.99 -22.22
N LEU A 589 -6.45 10.85 -22.20
CA LEU A 589 -7.03 9.53 -22.47
C LEU A 589 -7.69 8.91 -21.23
N LEU A 590 -7.38 9.44 -20.04
CA LEU A 590 -7.90 8.95 -18.77
C LEU A 590 -8.95 9.92 -18.25
N ARG A 591 -10.12 9.39 -17.92
CA ARG A 591 -11.23 10.13 -17.32
C ARG A 591 -11.29 9.81 -15.84
N PHE A 592 -10.94 10.76 -14.99
CA PHE A 592 -11.14 10.63 -13.55
C PHE A 592 -12.54 11.12 -13.17
N VAL A 593 -13.04 10.66 -12.02
CA VAL A 593 -14.16 11.30 -11.34
C VAL A 593 -13.78 12.73 -10.95
N ASP A 594 -14.73 13.64 -10.95
CA ASP A 594 -14.50 15.07 -10.76
C ASP A 594 -14.03 15.44 -9.35
N TRP A 595 -14.42 14.65 -8.35
CA TRP A 595 -13.94 14.78 -6.96
C TRP A 595 -12.54 14.19 -6.72
N VAL A 596 -11.90 13.56 -7.73
CA VAL A 596 -10.49 13.13 -7.68
C VAL A 596 -9.70 13.74 -8.84
N PRO A 597 -9.16 14.96 -8.69
CA PRO A 597 -8.42 15.62 -9.77
C PRO A 597 -7.08 14.94 -10.11
N THR A 598 -6.47 14.21 -9.17
CA THR A 598 -5.16 13.54 -9.34
C THR A 598 -5.06 12.21 -8.56
N GLY A 599 -5.75 11.18 -9.04
CA GLY A 599 -5.78 9.88 -8.36
C GLY A 599 -4.53 9.00 -8.55
N PHE A 600 -3.33 9.54 -8.79
CA PHE A 600 -2.15 8.71 -9.07
C PHE A 600 -1.28 8.51 -7.83
N LYS A 601 -1.07 7.26 -7.43
CA LYS A 601 -0.11 6.84 -6.40
C LYS A 601 1.03 6.05 -7.02
N VAL A 602 2.22 6.15 -6.45
CA VAL A 602 3.43 5.52 -6.99
C VAL A 602 4.17 4.80 -5.86
N GLY A 603 4.40 3.51 -6.04
CA GLY A 603 5.38 2.72 -5.31
C GLY A 603 6.56 2.35 -6.22
N ILE A 604 7.79 2.42 -5.71
CA ILE A 604 9.01 2.06 -6.47
C ILE A 604 9.85 1.10 -5.64
N THR A 605 9.89 -0.16 -6.07
CA THR A 605 10.77 -1.19 -5.51
C THR A 605 12.02 -1.32 -6.37
N LEU A 606 13.20 -1.26 -5.75
CA LEU A 606 14.47 -1.28 -6.50
C LEU A 606 14.79 -2.66 -7.08
N GLN A 607 14.28 -3.73 -6.46
CA GLN A 607 14.50 -5.09 -6.93
C GLN A 607 13.74 -5.34 -8.25
N PRO A 608 14.44 -5.74 -9.33
CA PRO A 608 13.79 -6.05 -10.60
C PRO A 608 12.89 -7.28 -10.48
N PRO A 609 11.87 -7.41 -11.34
CA PRO A 609 11.02 -8.60 -11.39
C PRO A 609 11.86 -9.86 -11.67
N THR A 610 11.58 -10.93 -10.92
CA THR A 610 12.16 -12.25 -11.20
C THR A 610 11.19 -13.06 -12.05
N VAL A 611 11.71 -13.95 -12.89
CA VAL A 611 10.91 -14.88 -13.69
C VAL A 611 11.27 -16.31 -13.30
N VAL A 612 10.29 -17.20 -13.26
CA VAL A 612 10.51 -18.62 -13.00
C VAL A 612 11.36 -19.21 -14.14
N PRO A 613 12.41 -20.00 -13.87
CA PRO A 613 13.18 -20.65 -14.92
C PRO A 613 12.31 -21.47 -15.86
N GLY A 614 12.47 -21.28 -17.16
CA GLY A 614 11.65 -21.94 -18.18
C GLY A 614 10.21 -21.41 -18.27
N ALA A 615 9.91 -20.25 -17.67
CA ALA A 615 8.67 -19.53 -17.93
C ALA A 615 8.73 -18.75 -19.25
N ASP A 616 7.55 -18.48 -19.79
CA ASP A 616 7.36 -17.81 -21.09
C ASP A 616 7.52 -16.28 -21.02
N LEU A 617 7.64 -15.73 -19.81
CA LEU A 617 7.88 -14.31 -19.60
C LEU A 617 9.36 -13.96 -19.73
N VAL A 618 9.60 -12.86 -20.43
CA VAL A 618 10.93 -12.30 -20.57
C VAL A 618 11.45 -11.70 -19.26
N LYS A 619 12.73 -11.92 -18.94
CA LYS A 619 13.38 -11.22 -17.83
C LYS A 619 13.55 -9.75 -18.19
N THR A 620 12.97 -8.86 -17.38
CA THR A 620 13.02 -7.41 -17.61
C THR A 620 13.84 -6.71 -16.53
N LYS A 621 14.44 -5.56 -16.90
CA LYS A 621 15.10 -4.69 -15.93
C LYS A 621 14.12 -3.80 -15.17
N ARG A 622 12.92 -3.62 -15.72
CA ARG A 622 11.86 -2.78 -15.17
C ARG A 622 10.49 -3.30 -15.56
N ALA A 623 9.54 -3.18 -14.64
CA ALA A 623 8.13 -3.43 -14.87
C ALA A 623 7.27 -2.50 -14.00
N VAL A 624 5.98 -2.45 -14.31
CA VAL A 624 4.96 -1.75 -13.55
C VAL A 624 3.72 -2.62 -13.45
N CYS A 625 3.18 -2.72 -12.24
CA CYS A 625 1.83 -3.23 -12.00
C CYS A 625 0.92 -2.04 -11.67
N LEU A 626 -0.14 -1.86 -12.45
CA LEU A 626 -1.17 -0.86 -12.22
C LEU A 626 -2.33 -1.52 -11.48
N LEU A 627 -2.69 -0.93 -10.34
CA LEU A 627 -3.93 -1.19 -9.63
C LEU A 627 -4.84 0.02 -9.83
N ALA A 628 -5.96 -0.15 -10.52
CA ALA A 628 -6.84 0.95 -10.91
C ALA A 628 -8.25 0.74 -10.37
N SER A 629 -8.68 1.62 -9.48
CA SER A 629 -10.07 1.72 -9.05
C SER A 629 -10.87 2.42 -10.15
N THR A 630 -11.76 1.69 -10.82
CA THR A 630 -12.52 2.19 -11.98
C THR A 630 -13.96 1.73 -11.97
N THR A 631 -14.86 2.59 -12.44
CA THR A 631 -16.29 2.26 -12.57
C THR A 631 -16.57 1.24 -13.68
N SER A 632 -15.61 0.99 -14.57
CA SER A 632 -15.74 0.01 -15.65
C SER A 632 -15.91 -1.44 -15.15
N ILE A 633 -15.55 -1.73 -13.90
CA ILE A 633 -15.75 -3.06 -13.33
C ILE A 633 -17.23 -3.46 -13.21
N ALA A 634 -18.14 -2.48 -13.23
CA ALA A 634 -19.59 -2.72 -13.32
C ALA A 634 -19.98 -3.59 -14.52
N GLU A 635 -19.19 -3.60 -15.59
CA GLU A 635 -19.39 -4.47 -16.75
C GLU A 635 -19.24 -5.96 -16.38
N ALA A 636 -18.27 -6.31 -15.54
CA ALA A 636 -18.07 -7.68 -15.06
C ALA A 636 -19.28 -8.15 -14.24
N TRP A 637 -19.78 -7.30 -13.33
CA TRP A 637 -20.99 -7.57 -12.55
C TRP A 637 -22.23 -7.71 -13.44
N ASN A 638 -22.35 -6.90 -14.48
CA ASN A 638 -23.45 -6.99 -15.42
C ASN A 638 -23.44 -8.31 -16.22
N ARG A 639 -22.26 -8.76 -16.66
CA ARG A 639 -22.11 -10.08 -17.32
C ARG A 639 -22.47 -11.22 -16.37
N LEU A 640 -22.04 -11.14 -15.10
CA LEU A 640 -22.34 -12.15 -14.10
C LEU A 640 -23.85 -12.23 -13.81
N ASN A 641 -24.50 -11.08 -13.57
CA ASN A 641 -25.94 -10.97 -13.39
C ASN A 641 -26.73 -11.54 -14.57
N GLY A 642 -26.32 -11.22 -15.81
CA GLY A 642 -26.98 -11.75 -17.00
C GLY A 642 -26.95 -13.28 -17.06
N LYS A 643 -25.85 -13.92 -16.66
CA LYS A 643 -25.76 -15.39 -16.61
C LYS A 643 -26.60 -15.97 -15.48
N PHE A 644 -26.57 -15.34 -14.31
CA PHE A 644 -27.41 -15.71 -13.18
C PHE A 644 -28.89 -15.71 -13.56
N ASP A 645 -29.35 -14.61 -14.17
CA ASP A 645 -30.75 -14.40 -14.54
C ASP A 645 -31.27 -15.46 -15.53
N LEU A 646 -30.43 -15.88 -16.48
CA LEU A 646 -30.77 -16.93 -17.45
C LEU A 646 -31.08 -18.28 -16.77
N MET A 647 -30.30 -18.64 -15.75
CA MET A 647 -30.50 -19.89 -15.01
C MET A 647 -31.64 -19.76 -13.99
N TYR A 648 -31.67 -18.65 -13.27
CA TYR A 648 -32.63 -18.37 -12.20
C TYR A 648 -34.06 -18.28 -12.74
N ALA A 649 -34.25 -17.69 -13.93
CA ALA A 649 -35.56 -17.62 -14.60
C ALA A 649 -36.20 -18.98 -14.88
N LYS A 650 -35.40 -20.06 -14.92
CA LYS A 650 -35.87 -21.44 -15.08
C LYS A 650 -35.80 -22.25 -13.78
N ARG A 651 -35.38 -21.62 -12.68
CA ARG A 651 -35.03 -22.30 -11.42
C ARG A 651 -34.09 -23.49 -11.65
N ALA A 652 -33.22 -23.37 -12.65
CA ALA A 652 -32.33 -24.46 -13.03
C ALA A 652 -31.33 -24.69 -11.90
N PHE A 653 -31.11 -25.95 -11.52
CA PHE A 653 -30.14 -26.41 -10.52
C PHE A 653 -30.31 -25.89 -9.08
N MET A 654 -31.31 -25.04 -8.78
CA MET A 654 -31.50 -24.45 -7.45
C MET A 654 -31.74 -25.49 -6.34
N HIS A 655 -32.41 -26.61 -6.65
CA HIS A 655 -32.69 -27.67 -5.69
C HIS A 655 -31.41 -28.27 -5.07
N TRP A 656 -30.27 -28.23 -5.77
CA TRP A 656 -29.00 -28.68 -5.21
C TRP A 656 -28.55 -27.82 -4.03
N PHE A 657 -28.83 -26.52 -4.06
CA PHE A 657 -28.44 -25.58 -3.00
C PHE A 657 -29.43 -25.64 -1.83
N VAL A 658 -30.73 -25.64 -2.12
CA VAL A 658 -31.79 -25.68 -1.08
C VAL A 658 -31.74 -26.98 -0.27
N ASN A 659 -31.43 -28.12 -0.91
CA ASN A 659 -31.31 -29.41 -0.23
C ASN A 659 -30.13 -29.46 0.76
N GLU A 660 -29.18 -28.52 0.68
CA GLU A 660 -28.02 -28.40 1.57
C GLU A 660 -28.27 -27.40 2.71
N GLY A 661 -29.50 -26.90 2.85
CA GLY A 661 -29.93 -26.06 3.97
C GLY A 661 -30.01 -24.56 3.69
N MET A 662 -29.72 -24.13 2.47
CA MET A 662 -29.79 -22.72 2.05
C MET A 662 -31.25 -22.28 1.77
N ASP A 663 -31.64 -21.08 2.18
CA ASP A 663 -32.96 -20.52 1.85
C ASP A 663 -33.02 -20.15 0.36
N GLU A 664 -34.13 -20.45 -0.31
CA GLU A 664 -34.34 -20.09 -1.72
C GLU A 664 -34.30 -18.58 -1.93
N ASN A 665 -34.73 -17.79 -0.95
CA ASN A 665 -34.78 -16.33 -1.03
C ASN A 665 -33.38 -15.70 -1.09
N GLU A 666 -32.35 -16.36 -0.56
CA GLU A 666 -30.97 -15.84 -0.59
C GLU A 666 -30.46 -15.63 -2.03
N PHE A 667 -30.95 -16.42 -3.00
CA PHE A 667 -30.65 -16.19 -4.41
C PHE A 667 -31.15 -14.83 -4.89
N ALA A 668 -32.37 -14.47 -4.51
CA ALA A 668 -32.97 -13.20 -4.89
C ALA A 668 -32.26 -12.03 -4.20
N ASP A 669 -31.97 -12.18 -2.90
CA ASP A 669 -31.30 -11.16 -2.10
C ASP A 669 -29.88 -10.89 -2.63
N ALA A 670 -29.08 -11.94 -2.88
CA ALA A 670 -27.74 -11.79 -3.43
C ALA A 670 -27.75 -11.15 -4.83
N ARG A 671 -28.75 -11.49 -5.65
CA ARG A 671 -28.91 -10.92 -6.99
C ARG A 671 -29.32 -9.45 -6.96
N GLU A 672 -30.24 -9.07 -6.07
CA GLU A 672 -30.65 -7.67 -5.88
C GLU A 672 -29.49 -6.84 -5.34
N PHE A 673 -28.74 -7.39 -4.38
CA PHE A 673 -27.57 -6.75 -3.83
C PHE A 673 -26.48 -6.49 -4.87
N LEU A 674 -26.16 -7.48 -5.72
CA LEU A 674 -25.21 -7.28 -6.82
C LEU A 674 -25.72 -6.27 -7.85
N SER A 675 -27.05 -6.15 -8.01
CA SER A 675 -27.68 -5.10 -8.81
C SER A 675 -27.47 -3.72 -8.18
N SER A 676 -27.62 -3.60 -6.86
CA SER A 676 -27.32 -2.36 -6.11
C SER A 676 -25.84 -2.00 -6.25
N LEU A 677 -24.91 -2.93 -6.06
CA LEU A 677 -23.47 -2.66 -6.23
C LEU A 677 -23.16 -2.10 -7.63
N LYS A 678 -23.78 -2.67 -8.67
CA LYS A 678 -23.66 -2.16 -10.04
C LYS A 678 -24.18 -0.71 -10.14
N SER A 679 -25.31 -0.40 -9.50
CA SER A 679 -25.88 0.95 -9.48
C SER A 679 -24.97 1.94 -8.78
N ASP A 680 -24.33 1.56 -7.66
CA ASP A 680 -23.35 2.40 -6.97
C ASP A 680 -22.21 2.82 -7.91
N TYR A 681 -21.66 1.88 -8.69
CA TYR A 681 -20.63 2.20 -9.70
C TYR A 681 -21.11 3.17 -10.78
N TYR A 682 -22.37 3.06 -11.20
CA TYR A 682 -22.94 3.99 -12.18
C TYR A 682 -23.17 5.38 -11.59
N GLU A 683 -23.61 5.46 -10.33
CA GLU A 683 -23.80 6.72 -9.62
C GLU A 683 -22.48 7.46 -9.44
N ILE A 684 -21.44 6.77 -8.97
CA ILE A 684 -20.08 7.32 -8.86
C ILE A 684 -19.53 7.79 -10.21
N GLY A 685 -19.96 7.16 -11.30
CA GLY A 685 -19.59 7.53 -12.67
C GLY A 685 -20.24 8.82 -13.17
N ARG A 686 -21.30 9.34 -12.54
CA ARG A 686 -21.96 10.60 -12.93
C ARG A 686 -21.12 11.81 -12.53
N ASP A 687 -21.30 12.92 -13.22
CA ASP A 687 -20.65 14.18 -12.81
C ASP A 687 -21.42 14.80 -11.64
N THR A 688 -20.71 15.38 -10.67
CA THR A 688 -21.30 15.98 -9.44
C THR A 688 -22.27 17.10 -9.78
N VAL A 689 -22.03 17.83 -10.89
CA VAL A 689 -22.94 18.88 -11.39
C VAL A 689 -24.31 18.32 -11.79
N GLU A 690 -24.37 17.08 -12.30
CA GLU A 690 -25.63 16.41 -12.66
C GLU A 690 -26.40 15.92 -11.43
N MET A 691 -25.70 15.51 -10.36
CA MET A 691 -26.33 15.11 -9.09
C MET A 691 -26.94 16.30 -8.35
N ILE A 692 -26.17 17.39 -8.20
CA ILE A 692 -26.63 18.59 -7.49
C ILE A 692 -27.85 19.21 -8.20
N ALA A 693 -27.87 19.22 -9.53
CA ALA A 693 -29.02 19.72 -10.29
C ALA A 693 -30.29 18.87 -10.14
N GLY A 694 -30.17 17.57 -9.84
CA GLY A 694 -31.31 16.68 -9.57
C GLY A 694 -31.94 16.90 -8.20
N ASP A 695 -31.12 17.16 -7.18
CA ASP A 695 -31.60 17.40 -5.81
C ASP A 695 -32.28 18.76 -5.64
N PHE A 696 -31.83 19.79 -6.37
CA PHE A 696 -32.53 21.09 -6.37
C PHE A 696 -33.92 21.06 -7.02
N LEU A 697 -34.24 20.03 -7.82
CA LEU A 697 -35.56 19.87 -8.43
C LEU A 697 -36.54 19.06 -7.55
N THR A 698 -36.07 18.38 -6.50
CA THR A 698 -36.93 17.56 -5.61
C THR A 698 -37.28 18.24 -4.28
N THR A 699 -36.56 19.30 -3.87
CA THR A 699 -36.89 20.11 -2.67
C THR A 699 -37.77 21.34 -2.92
N THR A 700 -38.34 21.49 -4.11
CA THR A 700 -39.37 22.50 -4.40
C THR A 700 -40.59 21.87 -5.07
N VAL A 701 -41.38 21.13 -4.29
CA VAL A 701 -42.87 21.17 -4.32
C VAL A 701 -43.38 20.99 -2.89
#